data_AF-A0A2K2VPG8-F1
#
_entry.id   AF-A0A2K2VPG8-F1
#
_cell.length_a   1.000
_cell.length_b   1.000
_cell.length_c   1.000
_cell.angle_alpha   90.00
_cell.angle_beta   90.00
_cell.angle_gamma   90.00
#
_symmetry.space_group_name_H-M   'P 1'
#
loop_
_entity.id
_entity.type
_entity.pdbx_description
1 polymer ?
#
loop_
_entity_poly.entity_id
_entity_poly.type
_entity_poly.pdbx_seq_one_letter_code
_entity_poly.pdbx_strand_id
1 'polypeptide(L)'
;MSGIYYLKNFDKSQFWRFFVDGRFQKKYNGWVGYEAGERGSVQALLNGFSFMLDNFDISGGLRATYLRELHKVCMLSVETTNLKSSPGDIRYLNSGMPFFAKSTTYEHLVEVFEMRRDDQTAIFNSQKWGKTANELNVDEIYKVMLKEGKINYRNWYPNITKKQQEAIEGKLSLHEFYEAKHAVQMMMVAKMEDIVDRYNKNIKKAATDEEKLQVIALVPRELELLHPFPDGNSRTFSCVTLTHLLTYNGFSPALLENPNLDNEVSLSQWIEEVKKGMQRTKDLIANPELRLFDYYILDMSKEDREKFTQMASELSKKIENYKEIFLTPLRLVNYTGGKWLGDEVDENLRFSGVGTYGTYQKGNVYFAMAIKDWLKEGKNVESELKKVLDKGMKAVVLDNLDYAHLIDLPILHVKDCFEAFKKCAIEVRQEHNPYTVLITGTEGKTGAKVQFHHILNKQAKTHAVLNSANTEVPVLRSLANLEEDDVIEINEVSVGSDEAYRVERTKMVNPNLCFFTNIGPNHMDMHKTIDNIMTAKSSVVEGLREGGKCILNSNIEHYPKLLNAIYKRKPDITILTYGTLKSDNAKIISKSFDSKRFGWNIKADIDKEIVEYFLPLFQLHAPLTSVGILLAVKEMGYDVKKAALDYDGLVPFETMGRMLNIHKRSGLVHFYDQSRRGGIHGMRSAFNDMKNFKLEGKIVALVGGISTKKDSDWTKEAHGELAKMINESKIERLYTTGSYMDYVTDNLKDSSIHVAHSDDLDFLAKSLYSEVQGGDLLFIIGNAYLYLGRVADKILKFKDKSKYDYDIENFQLSQDDITKYKALIVLDEVENKTPLNLSLLNNNISKDEYKKITDIYSTYTDLRASMLMGFFKSLDNYICSNTKFKLVNDDIKETGNASYVYNETYCKNWFNNLDQNPNLPKKQLFGSFYYFEDDKYLLHVEAATMNLHIGFVKYTKQNGKFKLLKSDEGDKEDIKERFSKKTHLVFEYRTWGLKWFTIDCAKMIDFTKAKNYFTITNFKQSILNTTILSKILNEL
;
A
#
# COMPACT_ATOMS: atom_id res chain seq x y z
N MET A 1 -7.73 -1.35 26.06
CA MET A 1 -6.82 -1.21 24.89
C MET A 1 -7.33 -2.15 23.82
N SER A 2 -7.13 -1.87 22.53
CA SER A 2 -7.30 -2.95 21.57
C SER A 2 -6.20 -3.99 21.79
N GLY A 3 -6.44 -5.24 21.39
CA GLY A 3 -5.48 -6.32 21.50
C GLY A 3 -4.28 -6.19 20.55
N ILE A 4 -4.21 -5.16 19.71
CA ILE A 4 -3.04 -4.89 18.86
C ILE A 4 -1.78 -4.64 19.70
N TYR A 5 -1.92 -4.14 20.94
CA TYR A 5 -0.82 -4.09 21.91
C TYR A 5 -0.05 -5.43 21.98
N TYR A 6 -0.76 -6.55 22.04
CA TYR A 6 -0.14 -7.86 22.12
C TYR A 6 0.64 -8.20 20.83
N LEU A 7 0.09 -7.88 19.66
CA LEU A 7 0.79 -8.08 18.38
C LEU A 7 2.05 -7.19 18.26
N LYS A 8 1.98 -5.94 18.75
CA LYS A 8 3.12 -5.01 18.79
C LYS A 8 4.24 -5.47 19.72
N ASN A 9 3.92 -6.20 20.78
CA ASN A 9 4.91 -6.69 21.75
C ASN A 9 5.32 -8.15 21.53
N PHE A 10 4.62 -8.91 20.67
CA PHE A 10 4.98 -10.30 20.34
C PHE A 10 6.25 -10.40 19.49
N ASP A 11 7.09 -11.42 19.67
CA ASP A 11 8.29 -11.62 18.83
C ASP A 11 7.92 -11.92 17.37
N LYS A 12 8.37 -11.03 16.47
CA LYS A 12 8.02 -11.03 15.04
C LYS A 12 8.55 -12.28 14.34
N SER A 13 9.67 -12.83 14.81
CA SER A 13 10.26 -14.05 14.26
C SER A 13 9.44 -15.31 14.58
N GLN A 14 8.44 -15.19 15.46
CA GLN A 14 7.62 -16.29 15.94
C GLN A 14 6.15 -16.18 15.54
N PHE A 15 5.78 -15.22 14.67
CA PHE A 15 4.37 -15.02 14.26
C PHE A 15 3.73 -16.27 13.65
N TRP A 16 4.51 -17.19 13.09
CA TRP A 16 4.01 -18.45 12.59
C TRP A 16 3.30 -19.29 13.65
N ARG A 17 3.59 -19.09 14.94
CA ARG A 17 2.93 -19.82 16.03
C ARG A 17 1.42 -19.57 16.10
N PHE A 18 0.91 -18.46 15.56
CA PHE A 18 -0.54 -18.19 15.52
C PHE A 18 -1.29 -19.06 14.51
N PHE A 19 -0.58 -19.79 13.66
CA PHE A 19 -1.21 -20.57 12.60
C PHE A 19 -0.55 -21.90 12.28
N VAL A 20 0.55 -22.25 12.96
CA VAL A 20 1.05 -23.62 13.05
C VAL A 20 0.51 -24.25 14.32
N ASP A 21 -0.32 -25.29 14.15
CA ASP A 21 -0.86 -26.15 15.20
C ASP A 21 0.21 -26.50 16.24
N GLY A 22 -0.06 -26.20 17.51
CA GLY A 22 0.85 -26.44 18.63
C GLY A 22 1.40 -27.85 18.67
N ARG A 23 0.57 -28.87 18.40
CA ARG A 23 0.98 -30.29 18.38
C ARG A 23 2.00 -30.59 17.29
N PHE A 24 2.07 -29.75 16.25
CA PHE A 24 2.97 -29.96 15.13
C PHE A 24 4.17 -29.01 15.10
N GLN A 25 4.29 -28.04 16.01
CA GLN A 25 5.42 -27.09 15.98
C GLN A 25 6.77 -27.82 16.09
N LYS A 26 6.92 -28.79 16.98
CA LYS A 26 8.13 -29.63 17.05
C LYS A 26 8.30 -30.52 15.82
N LYS A 27 7.23 -31.17 15.38
CA LYS A 27 7.23 -32.08 14.22
C LYS A 27 7.65 -31.36 12.93
N TYR A 28 7.16 -30.14 12.73
CA TYR A 28 7.41 -29.33 11.55
C TYR A 28 8.60 -28.39 11.68
N ASN A 29 9.32 -28.41 12.80
CA ASN A 29 10.36 -27.43 13.07
C ASN A 29 9.86 -25.99 12.85
N GLY A 30 8.76 -25.66 13.52
CA GLY A 30 8.02 -24.42 13.38
C GLY A 30 7.28 -24.32 12.03
N TRP A 31 7.50 -23.22 11.31
CA TRP A 31 6.84 -22.94 10.03
C TRP A 31 7.40 -23.75 8.85
N VAL A 32 8.63 -24.27 8.95
CA VAL A 32 9.36 -24.86 7.81
C VAL A 32 8.64 -26.10 7.25
N GLY A 33 8.34 -27.06 8.12
CA GLY A 33 7.64 -28.28 7.75
C GLY A 33 6.16 -28.06 7.46
N TYR A 34 5.57 -27.00 8.02
CA TYR A 34 4.19 -26.62 7.74
C TYR A 34 4.07 -26.05 6.32
N GLU A 35 4.96 -25.12 5.95
CA GLU A 35 5.09 -24.60 4.58
C GLU A 35 5.47 -25.71 3.58
N ALA A 36 6.33 -26.66 3.97
CA ALA A 36 6.67 -27.79 3.10
C ALA A 36 5.50 -28.76 2.89
N GLY A 37 4.62 -28.92 3.89
CA GLY A 37 3.44 -29.77 3.81
C GLY A 37 2.31 -29.18 2.97
N GLU A 38 2.19 -27.85 2.96
CA GLU A 38 1.21 -27.11 2.16
C GLU A 38 1.85 -25.80 1.67
N ARG A 39 2.52 -25.86 0.52
CA ARG A 39 3.32 -24.75 -0.01
C ARG A 39 2.47 -23.49 -0.22
N GLY A 40 2.98 -22.35 0.22
CA GLY A 40 2.34 -21.05 0.22
C GLY A 40 1.37 -20.80 1.39
N SER A 41 1.16 -21.77 2.29
CA SER A 41 0.26 -21.63 3.44
C SER A 41 0.73 -20.56 4.43
N VAL A 42 2.03 -20.46 4.70
CA VAL A 42 2.59 -19.46 5.62
C VAL A 42 2.41 -18.06 5.05
N GLN A 43 2.74 -17.86 3.77
CA GLN A 43 2.54 -16.55 3.13
C GLN A 43 1.05 -16.17 3.06
N ALA A 44 0.17 -17.12 2.77
CA ALA A 44 -1.27 -16.86 2.71
C ALA A 44 -1.83 -16.46 4.09
N LEU A 45 -1.32 -17.05 5.17
CA LEU A 45 -1.64 -16.65 6.54
C LEU A 45 -1.11 -15.27 6.91
N LEU A 46 0.14 -14.96 6.58
CA LEU A 46 0.69 -13.61 6.75
C LEU A 46 -0.14 -12.57 5.99
N ASN A 47 -0.57 -12.88 4.77
CA ASN A 47 -1.47 -12.03 3.98
C ASN A 47 -2.85 -11.90 4.66
N GLY A 48 -3.37 -12.99 5.22
CA GLY A 48 -4.63 -12.99 5.98
C GLY A 48 -4.57 -12.06 7.20
N PHE A 49 -3.50 -12.12 7.99
CA PHE A 49 -3.25 -11.20 9.10
C PHE A 49 -3.08 -9.75 8.63
N SER A 50 -2.39 -9.53 7.50
CA SER A 50 -2.31 -8.19 6.90
C SER A 50 -3.68 -7.68 6.46
N PHE A 51 -4.52 -8.51 5.84
CA PHE A 51 -5.87 -8.15 5.43
C PHE A 51 -6.80 -7.91 6.63
N MET A 52 -6.63 -8.67 7.70
CA MET A 52 -7.26 -8.42 8.99
C MET A 52 -6.92 -7.02 9.50
N LEU A 53 -5.65 -6.60 9.49
CA LEU A 53 -5.25 -5.26 9.93
C LEU A 53 -5.83 -4.14 9.06
N ASP A 54 -5.96 -4.34 7.74
CA ASP A 54 -6.64 -3.35 6.86
C ASP A 54 -8.12 -3.19 7.18
N ASN A 55 -8.72 -4.25 7.72
CA ASN A 55 -10.15 -4.35 8.02
C ASN A 55 -10.40 -4.50 9.52
N PHE A 56 -9.47 -4.03 10.35
CA PHE A 56 -9.51 -4.27 11.80
C PHE A 56 -10.74 -3.66 12.47
N ASP A 57 -11.25 -2.57 11.91
CA ASP A 57 -12.44 -1.91 12.43
C ASP A 57 -13.73 -2.61 12.01
N ILE A 58 -14.23 -3.48 12.89
CA ILE A 58 -15.51 -4.19 12.75
C ILE A 58 -16.61 -3.61 13.64
N SER A 59 -16.56 -2.32 13.98
CA SER A 59 -17.59 -1.64 14.80
C SER A 59 -18.98 -1.68 14.16
N GLY A 60 -19.02 -1.64 12.83
CA GLY A 60 -20.23 -1.83 12.03
C GLY A 60 -20.72 -3.28 11.96
N GLY A 61 -20.13 -4.19 12.74
CA GLY A 61 -20.38 -5.62 12.75
C GLY A 61 -19.46 -6.41 11.81
N LEU A 62 -19.28 -7.70 12.14
CA LEU A 62 -18.72 -8.70 11.25
C LEU A 62 -19.64 -8.87 10.03
N ARG A 63 -19.09 -9.24 8.87
CA ARG A 63 -19.85 -9.46 7.63
C ARG A 63 -19.47 -10.80 7.00
N ALA A 64 -20.45 -11.55 6.51
CA ALA A 64 -20.19 -12.81 5.77
C ALA A 64 -19.36 -12.57 4.50
N THR A 65 -19.56 -11.42 3.83
CA THR A 65 -18.73 -11.00 2.70
C THR A 65 -17.26 -10.81 3.08
N TYR A 66 -16.98 -10.23 4.25
CA TYR A 66 -15.62 -10.11 4.76
C TYR A 66 -14.97 -11.48 4.99
N LEU A 67 -15.69 -12.44 5.59
CA LEU A 67 -15.17 -13.80 5.79
C LEU A 67 -14.83 -14.49 4.46
N ARG A 68 -15.63 -14.27 3.41
CA ARG A 68 -15.36 -14.79 2.07
C ARG A 68 -14.13 -14.16 1.42
N GLU A 69 -13.97 -12.84 1.51
CA GLU A 69 -12.78 -12.17 0.98
C GLU A 69 -11.53 -12.53 1.79
N LEU A 70 -11.65 -12.65 3.13
CA LEU A 70 -10.57 -13.13 3.98
C LEU A 70 -10.14 -14.55 3.61
N HIS A 71 -11.09 -15.45 3.35
CA HIS A 71 -10.79 -16.79 2.87
C HIS A 71 -10.02 -16.77 1.54
N LYS A 72 -10.40 -15.90 0.58
CA LYS A 72 -9.65 -15.74 -0.68
C LYS A 72 -8.18 -15.41 -0.41
N VAL A 73 -7.94 -14.43 0.46
CA VAL A 73 -6.59 -14.00 0.83
C VAL A 73 -5.81 -15.14 1.51
N CYS A 74 -6.47 -15.88 2.40
CA CYS A 74 -5.90 -17.04 3.09
C CYS A 74 -5.62 -18.24 2.15
N MET A 75 -6.00 -18.16 0.87
CA MET A 75 -5.82 -19.21 -0.13
C MET A 75 -5.11 -18.75 -1.42
N LEU A 76 -4.87 -17.45 -1.62
CA LEU A 76 -4.41 -16.85 -2.89
C LEU A 76 -3.02 -17.31 -3.38
N SER A 77 -2.27 -18.06 -2.57
CA SER A 77 -0.93 -18.54 -2.89
C SER A 77 -0.68 -19.98 -2.49
N VAL A 78 -1.73 -20.69 -2.09
CA VAL A 78 -1.66 -22.02 -1.50
C VAL A 78 -1.71 -23.07 -2.60
N GLU A 79 -0.72 -23.94 -2.67
CA GLU A 79 -0.72 -25.11 -3.55
C GLU A 79 -1.61 -26.20 -2.96
N THR A 80 -2.94 -26.04 -3.08
CA THR A 80 -3.90 -27.05 -2.60
C THR A 80 -3.93 -28.28 -3.52
N THR A 81 -4.09 -29.46 -2.92
CA THR A 81 -4.34 -30.71 -3.65
C THR A 81 -5.82 -30.85 -4.09
N ASN A 82 -6.70 -29.98 -3.57
CA ASN A 82 -8.13 -29.97 -3.89
C ASN A 82 -8.44 -29.06 -5.08
N LEU A 83 -8.21 -29.56 -6.30
CA LEU A 83 -8.38 -28.83 -7.58
C LEU A 83 -9.84 -28.45 -7.93
N LYS A 84 -10.82 -28.71 -7.07
CA LYS A 84 -12.26 -28.59 -7.36
C LYS A 84 -12.89 -27.22 -7.05
N SER A 85 -12.11 -26.25 -6.57
CA SER A 85 -12.64 -24.94 -6.16
C SER A 85 -11.60 -23.83 -6.19
N SER A 86 -12.05 -22.62 -6.50
CA SER A 86 -11.23 -21.41 -6.43
C SER A 86 -11.27 -20.83 -5.01
N PRO A 87 -10.22 -20.11 -4.58
CA PRO A 87 -10.28 -19.28 -3.37
C PRO A 87 -11.57 -18.45 -3.30
N GLY A 88 -12.32 -18.59 -2.21
CA GLY A 88 -13.57 -17.86 -1.95
C GLY A 88 -14.83 -18.47 -2.57
N ASP A 89 -14.71 -19.57 -3.32
CA ASP A 89 -15.87 -20.31 -3.82
C ASP A 89 -16.59 -21.02 -2.66
N ILE A 90 -17.89 -20.77 -2.54
CA ILE A 90 -18.75 -21.50 -1.60
C ILE A 90 -18.95 -22.93 -2.11
N ARG A 91 -18.88 -23.89 -1.19
CA ARG A 91 -19.09 -25.30 -1.47
C ARG A 91 -20.51 -25.55 -2.01
N TYR A 92 -20.63 -26.49 -2.94
CA TYR A 92 -21.92 -26.92 -3.51
C TYR A 92 -22.03 -28.43 -3.64
N LEU A 93 -21.10 -29.18 -3.04
CA LEU A 93 -21.10 -30.63 -2.97
C LEU A 93 -21.05 -31.06 -1.52
N ASN A 94 -21.87 -32.06 -1.16
CA ASN A 94 -21.86 -32.64 0.17
C ASN A 94 -20.52 -33.38 0.38
N SER A 95 -19.77 -32.97 1.40
CA SER A 95 -18.71 -33.80 1.98
C SER A 95 -18.95 -33.84 3.47
N GLY A 96 -18.91 -35.04 4.05
CA GLY A 96 -18.85 -35.15 5.50
C GLY A 96 -17.43 -34.97 6.02
N MET A 97 -17.34 -34.68 7.31
CA MET A 97 -16.12 -34.79 8.10
C MET A 97 -16.31 -35.82 9.21
N PRO A 98 -15.28 -36.58 9.58
CA PRO A 98 -15.39 -37.54 10.68
C PRO A 98 -15.36 -36.84 12.04
N PHE A 99 -16.31 -37.18 12.91
CA PHE A 99 -16.16 -37.07 14.35
C PHE A 99 -15.42 -38.31 14.86
N PHE A 100 -14.41 -38.12 15.69
CA PHE A 100 -13.50 -39.18 16.11
C PHE A 100 -13.70 -39.56 17.57
N ALA A 101 -13.70 -40.85 17.88
CA ALA A 101 -13.84 -41.35 19.26
C ALA A 101 -12.77 -40.82 20.23
N LYS A 102 -11.58 -40.49 19.71
CA LYS A 102 -10.43 -40.04 20.51
C LYS A 102 -10.51 -38.57 20.95
N SER A 103 -11.37 -37.76 20.33
CA SER A 103 -11.39 -36.31 20.56
C SER A 103 -12.80 -35.73 20.64
N THR A 104 -13.79 -36.33 19.99
CA THR A 104 -15.17 -35.87 20.06
C THR A 104 -15.81 -36.20 21.41
N THR A 105 -16.24 -35.17 22.15
CA THR A 105 -16.86 -35.33 23.47
C THR A 105 -18.37 -35.60 23.37
N TYR A 106 -18.95 -36.20 24.41
CA TYR A 106 -20.40 -36.44 24.46
C TYR A 106 -21.17 -35.11 24.46
N GLU A 107 -20.70 -34.15 25.24
CA GLU A 107 -21.25 -32.80 25.35
C GLU A 107 -21.24 -32.08 23.99
N HIS A 108 -20.16 -32.25 23.21
CA HIS A 108 -20.10 -31.73 21.84
C HIS A 108 -21.23 -32.29 20.97
N LEU A 109 -21.46 -33.61 21.01
CA LEU A 109 -22.54 -34.22 20.23
C LEU A 109 -23.92 -33.73 20.67
N VAL A 110 -24.15 -33.55 21.98
CA VAL A 110 -25.39 -32.96 22.50
C VAL A 110 -25.59 -31.56 21.92
N GLU A 111 -24.57 -30.71 21.99
CA GLU A 111 -24.65 -29.34 21.46
C GLU A 111 -24.88 -29.32 19.94
N VAL A 112 -24.21 -30.19 19.18
CA VAL A 112 -24.43 -30.30 17.73
C VAL A 112 -25.85 -30.79 17.42
N PHE A 113 -26.40 -31.71 18.20
CA PHE A 113 -27.80 -32.14 18.06
C PHE A 113 -28.78 -30.99 18.33
N GLU A 114 -28.54 -30.20 19.38
CA GLU A 114 -29.34 -29.01 19.68
C GLU A 114 -29.23 -27.95 18.56
N MET A 115 -28.02 -27.68 18.05
CA MET A 115 -27.82 -26.75 16.92
C MET A 115 -28.56 -27.18 15.64
N ARG A 116 -28.74 -28.49 15.46
CA ARG A 116 -29.35 -29.10 14.27
C ARG A 116 -30.81 -29.48 14.50
N ARG A 117 -31.36 -29.21 15.69
CA ARG A 117 -32.75 -29.49 16.05
C ARG A 117 -33.67 -28.67 15.14
N ASP A 118 -34.71 -29.31 14.64
CA ASP A 118 -35.72 -28.74 13.73
C ASP A 118 -35.22 -28.20 12.37
N ASP A 119 -33.93 -28.34 12.03
CA ASP A 119 -33.38 -27.87 10.74
C ASP A 119 -33.74 -28.76 9.53
N GLN A 120 -34.41 -29.89 9.79
CA GLN A 120 -34.91 -30.88 8.83
C GLN A 120 -33.83 -31.59 8.00
N THR A 121 -32.54 -31.40 8.27
CA THR A 121 -31.46 -32.03 7.50
C THR A 121 -30.83 -33.19 8.26
N ALA A 122 -30.27 -34.16 7.52
CA ALA A 122 -29.61 -35.30 8.15
C ALA A 122 -28.27 -34.89 8.77
N ILE A 123 -27.96 -35.42 9.96
CA ILE A 123 -26.76 -35.04 10.72
C ILE A 123 -25.53 -35.92 10.41
N PHE A 124 -25.72 -37.14 9.87
CA PHE A 124 -24.64 -38.06 9.51
C PHE A 124 -24.75 -38.58 8.07
N ASN A 125 -23.60 -38.85 7.45
CA ASN A 125 -23.51 -39.43 6.11
C ASN A 125 -23.48 -40.98 6.20
N SER A 126 -24.64 -41.61 6.39
CA SER A 126 -24.81 -43.08 6.41
C SER A 126 -26.24 -43.48 6.02
N GLN A 127 -26.42 -44.62 5.35
CA GLN A 127 -27.76 -45.18 5.10
C GLN A 127 -28.51 -45.50 6.41
N LYS A 128 -27.79 -45.89 7.46
CA LYS A 128 -28.37 -46.21 8.78
C LYS A 128 -28.68 -44.95 9.60
N TRP A 129 -27.84 -43.91 9.47
CA TRP A 129 -27.85 -42.71 10.34
C TRP A 129 -28.21 -41.41 9.61
N GLY A 130 -28.65 -41.48 8.35
CA GLY A 130 -29.06 -40.36 7.52
C GLY A 130 -30.42 -39.79 7.91
N LYS A 131 -30.63 -39.55 9.21
CA LYS A 131 -31.85 -39.04 9.82
C LYS A 131 -31.60 -37.66 10.43
N THR A 132 -32.68 -36.93 10.70
CA THR A 132 -32.62 -35.62 11.37
C THR A 132 -32.22 -35.76 12.84
N ALA A 133 -31.78 -34.66 13.47
CA ALA A 133 -31.47 -34.65 14.89
C ALA A 133 -32.68 -35.07 15.77
N ASN A 134 -33.91 -34.78 15.32
CA ASN A 134 -35.15 -35.13 16.03
C ASN A 134 -35.44 -36.64 16.05
N GLU A 135 -34.85 -37.40 15.12
CA GLU A 135 -35.10 -38.84 14.95
C GLU A 135 -33.98 -39.71 15.54
N LEU A 136 -32.91 -39.10 16.02
CA LEU A 136 -31.71 -39.79 16.49
C LEU A 136 -31.56 -39.64 18.00
N ASN A 137 -31.07 -40.70 18.64
CA ASN A 137 -30.68 -40.67 20.05
C ASN A 137 -29.17 -40.43 20.17
N VAL A 138 -28.78 -39.35 20.83
CA VAL A 138 -27.37 -38.94 20.96
C VAL A 138 -26.53 -39.97 21.74
N ASP A 139 -27.08 -40.64 22.76
CA ASP A 139 -26.38 -41.70 23.51
C ASP A 139 -26.03 -42.90 22.62
N GLU A 140 -26.96 -43.30 21.75
CA GLU A 140 -26.74 -44.40 20.81
C GLU A 140 -25.64 -44.04 19.81
N ILE A 141 -25.70 -42.84 19.25
CA ILE A 141 -24.70 -42.33 18.32
C ILE A 141 -23.31 -42.25 18.96
N TYR A 142 -23.22 -41.75 20.19
CA TYR A 142 -21.96 -41.67 20.90
C TYR A 142 -21.35 -43.05 21.14
N LYS A 143 -22.15 -44.03 21.59
CA LYS A 143 -21.71 -45.43 21.76
C LYS A 143 -21.23 -46.04 20.44
N VAL A 144 -21.92 -45.75 19.34
CA VAL A 144 -21.54 -46.22 18.00
C VAL A 144 -20.22 -45.59 17.56
N MET A 145 -20.05 -44.28 17.74
CA MET A 145 -18.79 -43.59 17.43
C MET A 145 -17.62 -44.18 18.23
N LEU A 146 -17.80 -44.42 19.53
CA LEU A 146 -16.78 -45.06 20.38
C LEU A 146 -16.43 -46.47 19.88
N LYS A 147 -17.42 -47.26 19.47
CA LYS A 147 -17.22 -48.62 18.96
C LYS A 147 -16.55 -48.64 17.58
N GLU A 148 -16.97 -47.77 16.66
CA GLU A 148 -16.50 -47.74 15.27
C GLU A 148 -15.25 -46.85 15.09
N GLY A 149 -14.82 -46.16 16.14
CA GLY A 149 -13.67 -45.26 16.18
C GLY A 149 -13.92 -43.88 15.55
N LYS A 150 -14.95 -43.75 14.70
CA LYS A 150 -15.42 -42.49 14.12
C LYS A 150 -16.84 -42.60 13.61
N ILE A 151 -17.51 -41.46 13.42
CA ILE A 151 -18.76 -41.35 12.67
C ILE A 151 -18.67 -40.16 11.71
N ASN A 152 -19.10 -40.33 10.46
CA ASN A 152 -19.01 -39.25 9.47
C ASN A 152 -20.16 -38.26 9.66
N TYR A 153 -19.87 -37.15 10.34
CA TYR A 153 -20.75 -35.99 10.40
C TYR A 153 -21.01 -35.46 9.00
N ARG A 154 -22.28 -35.15 8.73
CA ARG A 154 -22.69 -34.44 7.52
C ARG A 154 -22.66 -32.96 7.87
N ASN A 155 -21.64 -32.27 7.37
CA ASN A 155 -21.56 -30.81 7.41
C ASN A 155 -22.88 -30.19 6.94
N TRP A 156 -23.20 -29.02 7.48
CA TRP A 156 -24.48 -28.37 7.20
C TRP A 156 -24.65 -28.16 5.69
N TYR A 157 -25.48 -29.00 5.08
CA TYR A 157 -25.69 -29.05 3.63
C TYR A 157 -27.19 -29.09 3.37
N PRO A 158 -27.73 -28.11 2.61
CA PRO A 158 -29.17 -27.95 2.46
C PRO A 158 -29.81 -29.19 1.85
N ASN A 159 -31.06 -29.46 2.25
CA ASN A 159 -31.86 -30.47 1.57
C ASN A 159 -32.20 -29.96 0.17
N ILE A 160 -31.68 -30.65 -0.83
CA ILE A 160 -31.95 -30.36 -2.24
C ILE A 160 -32.98 -31.34 -2.78
N THR A 161 -33.80 -30.88 -3.71
CA THR A 161 -34.76 -31.76 -4.41
C THR A 161 -34.02 -32.83 -5.22
N LYS A 162 -34.68 -33.94 -5.53
CA LYS A 162 -34.12 -35.00 -6.40
C LYS A 162 -33.62 -34.43 -7.73
N LYS A 163 -34.35 -33.48 -8.32
CA LYS A 163 -33.95 -32.79 -9.56
C LYS A 163 -32.65 -32.00 -9.37
N GLN A 164 -32.53 -31.21 -8.30
CA GLN A 164 -31.31 -30.47 -7.99
C GLN A 164 -30.12 -31.40 -7.70
N GLN A 165 -30.37 -32.55 -7.06
CA GLN A 165 -29.34 -33.55 -6.83
C GLN A 165 -28.84 -34.15 -8.15
N GLU A 166 -29.75 -34.56 -9.04
CA GLU A 166 -29.40 -35.04 -10.39
C GLU A 166 -28.65 -33.96 -11.20
N ALA A 167 -29.05 -32.70 -11.07
CA ALA A 167 -28.37 -31.57 -11.69
C ALA A 167 -26.91 -31.44 -11.21
N ILE A 168 -26.68 -31.42 -9.90
CA ILE A 168 -25.34 -31.27 -9.29
C ILE A 168 -24.43 -32.48 -9.58
N GLU A 169 -25.01 -33.67 -9.74
CA GLU A 169 -24.32 -34.89 -10.17
C GLU A 169 -23.97 -34.91 -11.67
N GLY A 170 -24.34 -33.85 -12.42
CA GLY A 170 -24.05 -33.71 -13.84
C GLY A 170 -24.94 -34.57 -14.75
N LYS A 171 -26.10 -35.04 -14.24
CA LYS A 171 -27.05 -35.87 -14.98
C LYS A 171 -28.04 -35.07 -15.82
N LEU A 172 -28.12 -33.76 -15.59
CA LEU A 172 -29.00 -32.83 -16.32
C LEU A 172 -28.19 -31.81 -17.14
N SER A 173 -28.85 -30.84 -17.76
CA SER A 173 -28.19 -29.83 -18.58
C SER A 173 -27.22 -28.95 -17.78
N LEU A 174 -26.26 -28.33 -18.47
CA LEU A 174 -25.31 -27.41 -17.85
C LEU A 174 -25.99 -26.20 -17.18
N HIS A 175 -27.10 -25.74 -17.76
CA HIS A 175 -27.92 -24.67 -17.19
C HIS A 175 -28.52 -25.10 -15.84
N GLU A 176 -29.19 -26.26 -15.81
CA GLU A 176 -29.78 -26.81 -14.57
C GLU A 176 -28.70 -27.12 -13.51
N PHE A 177 -27.52 -27.58 -13.92
CA PHE A 177 -26.37 -27.73 -13.02
C PHE A 177 -26.00 -26.39 -12.36
N TYR A 178 -25.85 -25.31 -13.13
CA TYR A 178 -25.48 -24.00 -12.57
C TYR A 178 -26.59 -23.39 -11.72
N GLU A 179 -27.86 -23.58 -12.07
CA GLU A 179 -29.00 -23.15 -11.24
C GLU A 179 -29.00 -23.88 -9.88
N ALA A 180 -28.88 -25.21 -9.88
CA ALA A 180 -28.85 -26.00 -8.66
C ALA A 180 -27.60 -25.70 -7.81
N LYS A 181 -26.44 -25.55 -8.45
CA LYS A 181 -25.19 -25.11 -7.80
C LYS A 181 -25.38 -23.76 -7.12
N HIS A 182 -25.92 -22.77 -7.83
CA HIS A 182 -26.11 -21.43 -7.29
C HIS A 182 -27.09 -21.44 -6.11
N ALA A 183 -28.20 -22.19 -6.21
CA ALA A 183 -29.17 -22.32 -5.12
C ALA A 183 -28.53 -22.86 -3.83
N VAL A 184 -27.72 -23.92 -3.93
CA VAL A 184 -27.00 -24.47 -2.76
C VAL A 184 -26.03 -23.47 -2.16
N GLN A 185 -25.26 -22.78 -3.00
CA GLN A 185 -24.31 -21.77 -2.55
C GLN A 185 -25.01 -20.62 -1.81
N MET A 186 -26.15 -20.15 -2.32
CA MET A 186 -26.93 -19.10 -1.66
C MET A 186 -27.47 -19.53 -0.29
N MET A 187 -27.88 -20.79 -0.13
CA MET A 187 -28.32 -21.31 1.17
C MET A 187 -27.18 -21.41 2.18
N MET A 188 -25.97 -21.78 1.74
CA MET A 188 -24.78 -21.75 2.61
C MET A 188 -24.40 -20.33 3.02
N VAL A 189 -24.45 -19.37 2.08
CA VAL A 189 -24.23 -17.94 2.37
C VAL A 189 -25.24 -17.44 3.41
N ALA A 190 -26.52 -17.78 3.26
CA ALA A 190 -27.55 -17.39 4.23
C ALA A 190 -27.27 -17.91 5.66
N LYS A 191 -26.69 -19.10 5.80
CA LYS A 191 -26.26 -19.60 7.12
C LYS A 191 -25.02 -18.91 7.67
N MET A 192 -24.06 -18.56 6.81
CA MET A 192 -22.94 -17.72 7.24
C MET A 192 -23.45 -16.37 7.75
N GLU A 193 -24.43 -15.78 7.06
CA GLU A 193 -25.08 -14.53 7.48
C GLU A 193 -25.78 -14.69 8.83
N ASP A 194 -26.53 -15.78 9.07
CA ASP A 194 -27.16 -16.05 10.37
C ASP A 194 -26.14 -16.13 11.52
N ILE A 195 -25.02 -16.84 11.33
CA ILE A 195 -23.95 -16.94 12.34
C ILE A 195 -23.38 -15.54 12.64
N VAL A 196 -23.10 -14.76 11.60
CA VAL A 196 -22.55 -13.40 11.71
C VAL A 196 -23.54 -12.45 12.40
N ASP A 197 -24.82 -12.52 12.06
CA ASP A 197 -25.87 -11.70 12.65
C ASP A 197 -26.08 -12.05 14.14
N ARG A 198 -26.04 -13.34 14.49
CA ARG A 198 -26.07 -13.77 15.90
C ARG A 198 -24.86 -13.26 16.67
N TYR A 199 -23.65 -13.33 16.10
CA TYR A 199 -22.46 -12.71 16.71
C TYR A 199 -22.67 -11.21 16.94
N ASN A 200 -23.04 -10.46 15.89
CA ASN A 200 -23.22 -9.01 15.94
C ASN A 200 -24.27 -8.58 16.97
N LYS A 201 -25.34 -9.37 17.13
CA LYS A 201 -26.39 -9.15 18.12
C LYS A 201 -25.93 -9.48 19.54
N ASN A 202 -25.26 -10.61 19.73
CA ASN A 202 -24.93 -11.12 21.06
C ASN A 202 -23.69 -10.44 21.65
N ILE A 203 -22.71 -10.04 20.83
CA ILE A 203 -21.49 -9.39 21.33
C ILE A 203 -21.81 -8.02 21.96
N LYS A 204 -22.83 -7.33 21.44
CA LYS A 204 -23.35 -6.07 22.01
C LYS A 204 -24.09 -6.25 23.34
N LYS A 205 -24.59 -7.45 23.61
CA LYS A 205 -25.34 -7.78 24.83
C LYS A 205 -24.46 -8.37 25.93
N ALA A 206 -23.28 -8.88 25.58
CA ALA A 206 -22.35 -9.47 26.53
C ALA A 206 -21.79 -8.38 27.46
N ALA A 207 -22.07 -8.50 28.75
CA ALA A 207 -21.70 -7.52 29.78
C ALA A 207 -20.35 -7.86 30.42
N THR A 208 -19.97 -9.14 30.43
CA THR A 208 -18.73 -9.64 31.05
C THR A 208 -17.73 -10.15 30.01
N ASP A 209 -16.45 -10.18 30.38
CA ASP A 209 -15.40 -10.74 29.53
C ASP A 209 -15.65 -12.23 29.21
N GLU A 210 -16.23 -12.98 30.15
CA GLU A 210 -16.58 -14.39 29.95
C GLU A 210 -17.69 -14.54 28.90
N GLU A 211 -18.74 -13.73 28.97
CA GLU A 211 -19.81 -13.72 27.96
C GLU A 211 -19.29 -13.29 26.58
N LYS A 212 -18.39 -12.29 26.53
CA LYS A 212 -17.75 -11.87 25.27
C LYS A 212 -16.92 -12.99 24.67
N LEU A 213 -16.12 -13.69 25.48
CA LEU A 213 -15.33 -14.83 25.03
C LEU A 213 -16.22 -15.98 24.54
N GLN A 214 -17.35 -16.26 25.20
CA GLN A 214 -18.32 -17.25 24.72
C GLN A 214 -18.85 -16.90 23.33
N VAL A 215 -19.27 -15.64 23.13
CA VAL A 215 -19.79 -15.17 21.85
C VAL A 215 -18.71 -15.21 20.76
N ILE A 216 -17.48 -14.81 21.07
CA ILE A 216 -16.34 -14.82 20.14
C ILE A 216 -15.97 -16.25 19.75
N ALA A 217 -15.82 -17.15 20.73
CA ALA A 217 -15.38 -18.52 20.51
C ALA A 217 -16.41 -19.35 19.73
N LEU A 218 -17.70 -19.02 19.84
CA LEU A 218 -18.78 -19.70 19.12
C LEU A 218 -18.69 -19.51 17.59
N VAL A 219 -18.21 -18.35 17.12
CA VAL A 219 -18.14 -18.02 15.68
C VAL A 219 -17.28 -18.99 14.87
N PRO A 220 -15.97 -19.18 15.16
CA PRO A 220 -15.15 -20.11 14.39
C PRO A 220 -15.70 -21.54 14.47
N ARG A 221 -16.22 -21.96 15.63
CA ARG A 221 -16.83 -23.27 15.83
C ARG A 221 -18.03 -23.52 14.90
N GLU A 222 -18.99 -22.62 14.86
CA GLU A 222 -20.16 -22.80 13.99
C GLU A 222 -19.80 -22.70 12.50
N LEU A 223 -18.85 -21.84 12.15
CA LEU A 223 -18.34 -21.73 10.78
C LEU A 223 -17.60 -22.99 10.34
N GLU A 224 -16.86 -23.65 11.24
CA GLU A 224 -16.17 -24.92 10.96
C GLU A 224 -17.16 -26.09 10.88
N LEU A 225 -18.22 -26.12 11.69
CA LEU A 225 -19.32 -27.10 11.57
C LEU A 225 -20.15 -26.92 10.28
N LEU A 226 -20.34 -25.67 9.85
CA LEU A 226 -20.95 -25.32 8.55
C LEU A 226 -20.02 -25.71 7.39
N HIS A 227 -18.72 -25.48 7.55
CA HIS A 227 -17.65 -25.78 6.59
C HIS A 227 -17.94 -25.24 5.16
N PRO A 228 -18.24 -23.93 5.02
CA PRO A 228 -18.76 -23.35 3.80
C PRO A 228 -17.76 -23.37 2.63
N PHE A 229 -16.46 -23.49 2.92
CA PHE A 229 -15.43 -23.57 1.89
C PHE A 229 -14.98 -25.01 1.64
N PRO A 230 -14.58 -25.35 0.41
CA PRO A 230 -14.03 -26.66 0.08
C PRO A 230 -12.74 -27.03 0.83
N ASP A 231 -11.93 -26.04 1.17
CA ASP A 231 -10.64 -26.13 1.86
C ASP A 231 -10.38 -24.82 2.62
N GLY A 232 -9.37 -24.74 3.50
CA GLY A 232 -8.93 -23.48 4.12
C GLY A 232 -9.82 -22.88 5.23
N ASN A 233 -10.81 -23.62 5.75
CA ASN A 233 -11.73 -23.13 6.78
C ASN A 233 -11.01 -22.82 8.10
N SER A 234 -10.31 -23.77 8.71
CA SER A 234 -9.54 -23.55 9.96
C SER A 234 -8.55 -22.39 9.87
N ARG A 235 -7.83 -22.24 8.74
CA ARG A 235 -6.93 -21.11 8.47
C ARG A 235 -7.67 -19.77 8.53
N THR A 236 -8.86 -19.72 7.95
CA THR A 236 -9.67 -18.50 7.87
C THR A 236 -10.32 -18.19 9.22
N PHE A 237 -10.92 -19.19 9.86
CA PHE A 237 -11.78 -19.02 11.02
C PHE A 237 -11.00 -19.07 12.33
N SER A 238 -10.28 -20.16 12.58
CA SER A 238 -9.65 -20.42 13.88
C SER A 238 -8.29 -19.73 14.02
N CYS A 239 -7.57 -19.47 12.92
CA CYS A 239 -6.34 -18.68 12.97
C CYS A 239 -6.59 -17.17 12.86
N VAL A 240 -7.22 -16.70 11.77
CA VAL A 240 -7.33 -15.26 11.50
C VAL A 240 -8.60 -14.63 12.08
N THR A 241 -9.79 -15.21 11.85
CA THR A 241 -11.04 -14.62 12.33
C THR A 241 -11.09 -14.58 13.85
N LEU A 242 -10.74 -15.67 14.54
CA LEU A 242 -10.67 -15.69 16.00
C LEU A 242 -9.69 -14.63 16.54
N THR A 243 -8.49 -14.52 15.94
CA THR A 243 -7.52 -13.49 16.32
C THR A 243 -8.10 -12.09 16.14
N HIS A 244 -8.77 -11.82 15.03
CA HIS A 244 -9.44 -10.54 14.77
C HIS A 244 -10.48 -10.24 15.84
N LEU A 245 -11.40 -11.18 16.11
CA LEU A 245 -12.47 -10.99 17.08
C LEU A 245 -11.93 -10.78 18.50
N LEU A 246 -10.92 -11.55 18.92
CA LEU A 246 -10.26 -11.38 20.22
C LEU A 246 -9.60 -10.00 20.33
N THR A 247 -8.73 -9.67 19.38
CA THR A 247 -7.94 -8.43 19.45
C THR A 247 -8.80 -7.19 19.28
N TYR A 248 -9.84 -7.22 18.44
CA TYR A 248 -10.80 -6.14 18.34
C TYR A 248 -11.51 -5.86 19.67
N ASN A 249 -11.88 -6.92 20.40
CA ASN A 249 -12.53 -6.83 21.70
C ASN A 249 -11.55 -6.68 22.89
N GLY A 250 -10.28 -6.35 22.63
CA GLY A 250 -9.29 -6.05 23.67
C GLY A 250 -8.60 -7.26 24.31
N PHE A 251 -8.89 -8.47 23.84
CA PHE A 251 -8.22 -9.69 24.30
C PHE A 251 -6.88 -9.90 23.59
N SER A 252 -6.01 -10.70 24.22
CA SER A 252 -4.81 -11.21 23.57
C SER A 252 -5.19 -12.20 22.46
N PRO A 253 -4.46 -12.27 21.33
CA PRO A 253 -4.66 -13.36 20.37
C PRO A 253 -4.30 -14.71 21.02
N ALA A 254 -4.89 -15.80 20.54
CA ALA A 254 -4.70 -17.13 21.15
C ALA A 254 -3.72 -18.00 20.36
N LEU A 255 -2.67 -18.51 21.04
CA LEU A 255 -1.80 -19.55 20.51
C LEU A 255 -2.37 -20.95 20.82
N LEU A 256 -3.11 -21.48 19.85
CA LEU A 256 -3.86 -22.73 20.01
C LEU A 256 -2.98 -23.97 19.89
N GLU A 257 -3.18 -24.92 20.78
CA GLU A 257 -2.55 -26.23 20.73
C GLU A 257 -3.09 -27.05 19.56
N ASN A 258 -4.42 -27.06 19.37
CA ASN A 258 -5.07 -27.66 18.21
C ASN A 258 -6.19 -26.71 17.71
N PRO A 259 -6.00 -26.04 16.56
CA PRO A 259 -6.99 -25.11 16.01
C PRO A 259 -8.23 -25.80 15.42
N ASN A 260 -8.25 -27.14 15.34
CA ASN A 260 -9.42 -27.93 14.90
C ASN A 260 -10.22 -28.50 16.08
N LEU A 261 -9.98 -28.04 17.32
CA LEU A 261 -10.81 -28.48 18.46
C LEU A 261 -12.20 -27.84 18.44
N ASP A 262 -12.34 -26.69 17.79
CA ASP A 262 -13.57 -25.94 17.63
C ASP A 262 -14.76 -26.81 17.14
N ASN A 263 -14.51 -27.81 16.30
CA ASN A 263 -15.53 -28.75 15.82
C ASN A 263 -15.46 -30.17 16.43
N GLU A 264 -14.61 -30.41 17.45
CA GLU A 264 -14.50 -31.71 18.12
C GLU A 264 -14.95 -31.67 19.59
N VAL A 265 -14.85 -30.53 20.29
CA VAL A 265 -15.17 -30.43 21.72
C VAL A 265 -16.36 -29.51 22.01
N SER A 266 -16.89 -29.54 23.24
CA SER A 266 -17.99 -28.67 23.64
C SER A 266 -17.59 -27.19 23.59
N LEU A 267 -18.56 -26.28 23.60
CA LEU A 267 -18.28 -24.84 23.60
C LEU A 267 -17.39 -24.45 24.79
N SER A 268 -17.71 -24.98 25.96
CA SER A 268 -16.96 -24.72 27.19
C SER A 268 -15.51 -25.20 27.09
N GLN A 269 -15.28 -26.39 26.55
CA GLN A 269 -13.93 -26.95 26.36
C GLN A 269 -13.14 -26.15 25.32
N TRP A 270 -13.80 -25.71 24.24
CA TRP A 270 -13.18 -24.85 23.24
C TRP A 270 -12.76 -23.50 23.82
N ILE A 271 -13.63 -22.86 24.61
CA ILE A 271 -13.31 -21.62 25.32
C ILE A 271 -12.09 -21.79 26.23
N GLU A 272 -12.00 -22.90 26.95
CA GLU A 272 -10.84 -23.17 27.81
C GLU A 272 -9.54 -23.30 27.02
N GLU A 273 -9.58 -23.88 25.81
CA GLU A 273 -8.41 -23.88 24.93
C GLU A 273 -8.07 -22.47 24.41
N VAL A 274 -9.07 -21.66 24.07
CA VAL A 274 -8.85 -20.25 23.69
C VAL A 274 -8.20 -19.48 24.84
N LYS A 275 -8.68 -19.62 26.09
CA LYS A 275 -8.09 -18.99 27.28
C LYS A 275 -6.66 -19.43 27.52
N LYS A 276 -6.37 -20.74 27.43
CA LYS A 276 -4.99 -21.26 27.52
C LYS A 276 -4.11 -20.67 26.42
N GLY A 277 -4.62 -20.60 25.19
CA GLY A 277 -3.90 -19.99 24.07
C GLY A 277 -3.59 -18.52 24.29
N MET A 278 -4.53 -17.75 24.84
CA MET A 278 -4.31 -16.34 25.21
C MET A 278 -3.22 -16.20 26.28
N GLN A 279 -3.20 -17.11 27.27
CA GLN A 279 -2.16 -17.11 28.30
C GLN A 279 -0.78 -17.42 27.70
N ARG A 280 -0.68 -18.43 26.84
CA ARG A 280 0.57 -18.77 26.13
C ARG A 280 1.13 -17.59 25.33
N THR A 281 0.27 -16.79 24.71
CA THR A 281 0.68 -15.54 24.04
C THR A 281 1.33 -14.56 25.00
N LYS A 282 0.69 -14.31 26.15
CA LYS A 282 1.22 -13.40 27.18
C LYS A 282 2.55 -13.90 27.75
N ASP A 283 2.67 -15.21 27.96
CA ASP A 283 3.89 -15.82 28.48
C ASP A 283 5.06 -15.66 27.50
N LEU A 284 4.82 -15.80 26.19
CA LEU A 284 5.83 -15.56 25.15
C LEU A 284 6.18 -14.08 24.95
N ILE A 285 5.26 -13.15 25.25
CA ILE A 285 5.60 -11.72 25.29
C ILE A 285 6.52 -11.42 26.46
N ALA A 286 6.23 -12.00 27.64
CA ALA A 286 7.07 -11.82 28.83
C ALA A 286 8.43 -12.51 28.69
N ASN A 287 8.47 -13.66 28.01
CA ASN A 287 9.68 -14.43 27.75
C ASN A 287 9.65 -15.01 26.32
N PRO A 288 10.21 -14.30 25.31
CA PRO A 288 10.26 -14.77 23.93
C PRO A 288 10.98 -16.10 23.73
N GLU A 289 11.82 -16.48 24.69
CA GLU A 289 12.60 -17.71 24.69
C GLU A 289 11.90 -18.87 25.41
N LEU A 290 10.64 -18.70 25.84
CA LEU A 290 9.89 -19.77 26.49
C LEU A 290 9.73 -20.99 25.56
N ARG A 291 10.06 -22.19 26.06
CA ARG A 291 9.76 -23.45 25.37
C ARG A 291 8.26 -23.73 25.49
N LEU A 292 7.58 -23.75 24.34
CA LEU A 292 6.14 -24.00 24.25
C LEU A 292 5.87 -25.13 23.26
N PHE A 293 4.97 -26.06 23.61
CA PHE A 293 4.67 -27.27 22.83
C PHE A 293 5.92 -28.10 22.49
N ASP A 294 6.78 -28.31 23.50
CA ASP A 294 8.08 -28.95 23.37
C ASP A 294 9.03 -28.31 22.33
N TYR A 295 8.76 -27.08 21.90
CA TYR A 295 9.52 -26.39 20.85
C TYR A 295 10.08 -25.04 21.32
N TYR A 296 11.40 -24.90 21.21
CA TYR A 296 12.13 -23.66 21.51
C TYR A 296 12.53 -22.96 20.21
N ILE A 297 12.48 -21.63 20.17
CA ILE A 297 12.76 -20.88 18.93
C ILE A 297 14.20 -21.10 18.40
N LEU A 298 15.14 -21.44 19.28
CA LEU A 298 16.51 -21.79 18.88
C LEU A 298 16.66 -23.22 18.35
N ASP A 299 15.63 -24.07 18.47
CA ASP A 299 15.59 -25.37 17.79
C ASP A 299 15.51 -25.17 16.25
N MET A 300 15.00 -24.03 15.78
CA MET A 300 15.03 -23.61 14.36
C MET A 300 16.44 -23.16 13.94
N SER A 301 16.81 -23.36 12.67
CA SER A 301 18.08 -22.80 12.16
C SER A 301 18.02 -21.27 12.11
N LYS A 302 19.19 -20.60 12.20
CA LYS A 302 19.27 -19.14 12.06
C LYS A 302 18.75 -18.69 10.68
N GLU A 303 19.10 -19.42 9.63
CA GLU A 303 18.69 -19.15 8.25
C GLU A 303 17.16 -19.20 8.10
N ASP A 304 16.49 -20.19 8.71
CA ASP A 304 15.03 -20.31 8.62
C ASP A 304 14.32 -19.23 9.45
N ARG A 305 14.89 -18.79 10.58
CA ARG A 305 14.37 -17.63 11.31
C ARG A 305 14.48 -16.34 10.49
N GLU A 306 15.60 -16.14 9.81
CA GLU A 306 15.82 -14.98 8.94
C GLU A 306 14.85 -14.99 7.74
N LYS A 307 14.67 -16.15 7.10
CA LYS A 307 13.69 -16.33 6.01
C LYS A 307 12.28 -15.99 6.46
N PHE A 308 11.84 -16.49 7.60
CA PHE A 308 10.52 -16.15 8.12
C PHE A 308 10.38 -14.67 8.43
N THR A 309 11.39 -14.07 9.05
CA THR A 309 11.38 -12.64 9.36
C THR A 309 11.28 -11.80 8.09
N GLN A 310 11.94 -12.22 7.00
CA GLN A 310 11.79 -11.59 5.69
C GLN A 310 10.37 -11.74 5.13
N MET A 311 9.78 -12.94 5.19
CA MET A 311 8.38 -13.18 4.77
C MET A 311 7.39 -12.34 5.58
N ALA A 312 7.58 -12.24 6.89
CA ALA A 312 6.74 -11.49 7.81
C ALA A 312 6.97 -9.97 7.75
N SER A 313 7.99 -9.49 7.05
CA SER A 313 8.43 -8.09 7.11
C SER A 313 7.35 -7.06 6.77
N GLU A 314 6.46 -7.36 5.83
CA GLU A 314 5.33 -6.49 5.48
C GLU A 314 4.31 -6.43 6.63
N LEU A 315 3.94 -7.58 7.19
CA LEU A 315 3.04 -7.67 8.34
C LEU A 315 3.64 -6.98 9.56
N SER A 316 4.94 -7.19 9.85
CA SER A 316 5.65 -6.53 10.95
C SER A 316 5.59 -5.01 10.82
N LYS A 317 5.93 -4.46 9.64
CA LYS A 317 5.81 -3.02 9.37
C LYS A 317 4.38 -2.52 9.57
N LYS A 318 3.39 -3.30 9.16
CA LYS A 318 1.98 -2.91 9.30
C LYS A 318 1.54 -2.85 10.76
N ILE A 319 1.95 -3.83 11.57
CA ILE A 319 1.68 -3.87 13.02
C ILE A 319 2.38 -2.70 13.72
N GLU A 320 3.65 -2.45 13.40
CA GLU A 320 4.43 -1.34 13.97
C GLU A 320 3.80 0.01 13.64
N ASN A 321 3.36 0.20 12.39
CA ASN A 321 2.70 1.41 11.93
C ASN A 321 1.20 1.46 12.27
N TYR A 322 0.64 0.44 12.92
CA TYR A 322 -0.77 0.44 13.29
C TYR A 322 -1.00 1.46 14.40
N LYS A 323 -1.70 2.55 14.09
CA LYS A 323 -1.95 3.67 15.01
C LYS A 323 -3.26 3.43 15.77
N GLU A 324 -3.16 3.15 17.06
CA GLU A 324 -4.28 3.33 17.98
C GLU A 324 -4.16 4.74 18.56
N ILE A 325 -5.19 5.57 18.40
CA ILE A 325 -5.21 6.87 19.07
C ILE A 325 -5.96 6.73 20.40
N PHE A 326 -5.43 7.41 21.40
CA PHE A 326 -5.90 7.38 22.78
C PHE A 326 -7.07 8.35 22.97
N LEU A 327 -8.16 8.27 22.19
CA LEU A 327 -9.40 8.95 22.59
C LEU A 327 -10.49 7.91 22.83
N THR A 328 -11.04 7.97 24.04
CA THR A 328 -12.18 7.16 24.48
C THR A 328 -13.36 8.08 24.78
N PRO A 329 -14.60 7.56 24.79
CA PRO A 329 -15.75 8.34 25.22
C PRO A 329 -15.57 8.99 26.60
N LEU A 330 -14.94 8.29 27.54
CA LEU A 330 -14.65 8.79 28.89
C LEU A 330 -13.65 9.95 28.87
N ARG A 331 -12.52 9.82 28.16
CA ARG A 331 -11.53 10.91 28.02
C ARG A 331 -12.19 12.14 27.38
N LEU A 332 -13.00 11.95 26.34
CA LEU A 332 -13.70 13.06 25.70
C LEU A 332 -14.67 13.77 26.66
N VAL A 333 -15.42 13.05 27.49
CA VAL A 333 -16.26 13.67 28.53
C VAL A 333 -15.40 14.47 29.50
N ASN A 334 -14.32 13.87 30.01
CA ASN A 334 -13.43 14.53 30.98
C ASN A 334 -12.81 15.82 30.40
N TYR A 335 -12.36 15.78 29.15
CA TYR A 335 -11.70 16.94 28.53
C TYR A 335 -12.67 18.03 28.09
N THR A 336 -13.82 17.65 27.57
CA THR A 336 -14.76 18.60 26.97
C THR A 336 -15.83 19.08 27.95
N GLY A 337 -16.09 18.33 29.02
CA GLY A 337 -17.26 18.50 29.88
C GLY A 337 -18.59 18.20 29.17
N GLY A 338 -18.54 17.51 28.02
CA GLY A 338 -19.71 17.15 27.23
C GLY A 338 -20.53 16.01 27.83
N LYS A 339 -21.71 15.79 27.26
CA LYS A 339 -22.62 14.69 27.62
C LYS A 339 -23.02 13.92 26.37
N TRP A 340 -22.84 12.60 26.37
CA TRP A 340 -23.31 11.74 25.28
C TRP A 340 -24.86 11.73 25.24
N LEU A 341 -25.43 11.79 24.04
CA LEU A 341 -26.87 11.72 23.80
C LEU A 341 -27.32 10.27 23.55
N GLY A 342 -28.49 9.89 24.07
CA GLY A 342 -29.04 8.53 23.97
C GLY A 342 -28.66 7.63 25.15
N ASP A 343 -28.93 6.33 25.04
CA ASP A 343 -28.47 5.30 25.98
C ASP A 343 -26.92 5.21 26.00
N GLU A 344 -26.35 4.54 27.00
CA GLU A 344 -24.90 4.47 27.28
C GLU A 344 -24.04 4.30 26.00
N VAL A 345 -23.08 5.21 25.80
CA VAL A 345 -22.09 5.10 24.72
C VAL A 345 -21.19 3.90 24.99
N ASP A 346 -20.91 3.07 23.98
CA ASP A 346 -19.99 1.95 24.13
C ASP A 346 -18.63 2.41 24.68
N GLU A 347 -18.32 2.04 25.92
CA GLU A 347 -17.06 2.40 26.58
C GLU A 347 -15.82 1.83 25.85
N ASN A 348 -16.01 0.81 24.99
CA ASN A 348 -14.97 0.22 24.16
C ASN A 348 -14.74 0.99 22.85
N LEU A 349 -15.55 2.01 22.55
CA LEU A 349 -15.34 2.87 21.39
C LEU A 349 -13.96 3.52 21.47
N ARG A 350 -13.20 3.40 20.39
CA ARG A 350 -11.88 4.03 20.24
C ARG A 350 -11.86 4.87 18.98
N PHE A 351 -11.32 6.08 19.11
CA PHE A 351 -11.13 6.98 17.99
C PHE A 351 -9.69 6.92 17.54
N SER A 352 -9.47 6.80 16.23
CA SER A 352 -8.14 6.86 15.59
C SER A 352 -7.66 8.29 15.36
N GLY A 353 -8.29 9.27 16.03
CA GLY A 353 -7.98 10.68 15.90
C GLY A 353 -9.17 11.61 15.99
N VAL A 354 -8.89 12.90 15.82
CA VAL A 354 -9.82 14.01 15.79
C VAL A 354 -9.85 14.62 14.40
N GLY A 355 -11.04 14.63 13.81
CA GLY A 355 -11.34 15.32 12.57
C GLY A 355 -12.00 16.67 12.83
N THR A 356 -11.65 17.66 12.00
CA THR A 356 -12.33 18.96 11.88
C THR A 356 -12.55 19.27 10.39
N TYR A 357 -12.93 20.50 10.02
CA TYR A 357 -13.19 20.86 8.62
C TYR A 357 -12.05 20.47 7.66
N GLY A 358 -12.40 19.75 6.59
CA GLY A 358 -11.47 19.30 5.55
C GLY A 358 -10.49 18.20 5.98
N THR A 359 -10.65 17.60 7.17
CA THR A 359 -9.71 16.62 7.74
C THR A 359 -10.42 15.37 8.25
N TYR A 360 -11.20 14.76 7.36
CA TYR A 360 -12.04 13.60 7.64
C TYR A 360 -11.27 12.31 7.36
N GLN A 361 -11.03 11.48 8.39
CA GLN A 361 -10.42 10.16 8.25
C GLN A 361 -11.26 9.11 8.99
N LYS A 362 -11.43 7.95 8.36
CA LYS A 362 -12.15 6.81 8.94
C LYS A 362 -11.62 6.52 10.34
N GLY A 363 -12.52 6.35 11.30
CA GLY A 363 -12.18 6.04 12.69
C GLY A 363 -12.09 7.26 13.62
N ASN A 364 -12.12 8.49 13.09
CA ASN A 364 -12.02 9.71 13.91
C ASN A 364 -13.33 10.03 14.64
N VAL A 365 -13.20 10.79 15.74
CA VAL A 365 -14.29 11.63 16.26
C VAL A 365 -14.28 12.98 15.52
N TYR A 366 -15.44 13.47 15.11
CA TYR A 366 -15.57 14.72 14.36
C TYR A 366 -16.11 15.86 15.23
N PHE A 367 -15.38 16.96 15.36
CA PHE A 367 -15.89 18.17 16.01
C PHE A 367 -16.58 19.08 14.98
N ALA A 368 -17.91 19.20 15.08
CA ALA A 368 -18.79 19.80 14.08
C ALA A 368 -18.79 21.35 14.05
N MET A 369 -17.64 21.98 14.26
CA MET A 369 -17.50 23.44 14.29
C MET A 369 -17.88 24.11 12.96
N ALA A 370 -17.74 23.40 11.84
CA ALA A 370 -17.96 23.91 10.49
C ALA A 370 -19.43 24.22 10.17
N ILE A 371 -20.38 23.73 10.97
CA ILE A 371 -21.82 23.99 10.77
C ILE A 371 -22.10 25.50 10.78
N LYS A 372 -21.46 26.25 11.70
CA LYS A 372 -21.60 27.71 11.79
C LYS A 372 -21.15 28.40 10.49
N ASP A 373 -20.05 27.94 9.89
CA ASP A 373 -19.54 28.46 8.63
C ASP A 373 -20.44 28.10 7.44
N TRP A 374 -20.92 26.86 7.38
CA TRP A 374 -21.83 26.41 6.32
C TRP A 374 -23.13 27.22 6.28
N LEU A 375 -23.71 27.51 7.45
CA LEU A 375 -24.89 28.37 7.55
C LEU A 375 -24.61 29.79 7.05
N LYS A 376 -23.47 30.37 7.44
CA LYS A 376 -23.05 31.70 6.97
C LYS A 376 -22.81 31.73 5.47
N GLU A 377 -22.34 30.64 4.89
CA GLU A 377 -22.10 30.47 3.45
C GLU A 377 -23.36 30.08 2.66
N GLY A 378 -24.52 29.92 3.32
CA GLY A 378 -25.76 29.47 2.67
C GLY A 378 -25.72 28.03 2.16
N LYS A 379 -24.80 27.21 2.67
CA LYS A 379 -24.70 25.79 2.33
C LYS A 379 -25.77 24.99 3.08
N ASN A 380 -26.27 23.94 2.43
CA ASN A 380 -27.18 22.99 3.06
C ASN A 380 -26.40 22.10 4.06
N VAL A 381 -26.71 22.24 5.35
CA VAL A 381 -26.00 21.54 6.44
C VAL A 381 -26.14 20.03 6.33
N GLU A 382 -27.32 19.51 5.99
CA GLU A 382 -27.56 18.07 5.84
C GLU A 382 -26.64 17.45 4.77
N SER A 383 -26.53 18.09 3.60
CA SER A 383 -25.66 17.66 2.52
C SER A 383 -24.18 17.69 2.90
N GLU A 384 -23.72 18.76 3.57
CA GLU A 384 -22.33 18.86 4.00
C GLU A 384 -22.00 17.87 5.13
N LEU A 385 -22.88 17.71 6.10
CA LEU A 385 -22.70 16.77 7.20
C LEU A 385 -22.67 15.33 6.67
N LYS A 386 -23.56 14.97 5.75
CA LYS A 386 -23.54 13.67 5.08
C LYS A 386 -22.20 13.39 4.39
N LYS A 387 -21.64 14.36 3.67
CA LYS A 387 -20.29 14.21 3.05
C LYS A 387 -19.20 13.92 4.08
N VAL A 388 -19.32 14.46 5.30
CA VAL A 388 -18.38 14.20 6.40
C VAL A 388 -18.61 12.80 6.98
N LEU A 389 -19.85 12.45 7.27
CA LEU A 389 -20.21 11.15 7.85
C LEU A 389 -19.85 9.98 6.91
N ASP A 390 -20.03 10.15 5.60
CA ASP A 390 -19.64 9.20 4.55
C ASP A 390 -18.12 8.91 4.53
N LYS A 391 -17.30 9.68 5.26
CA LYS A 391 -15.86 9.42 5.45
C LYS A 391 -15.57 8.43 6.58
N GLY A 392 -16.60 7.87 7.22
CA GLY A 392 -16.47 6.82 8.23
C GLY A 392 -16.10 7.35 9.62
N MET A 393 -16.69 8.48 10.03
CA MET A 393 -16.54 8.99 11.40
C MET A 393 -17.16 7.99 12.39
N LYS A 394 -16.62 7.93 13.62
CA LYS A 394 -17.11 7.05 14.69
C LYS A 394 -18.01 7.74 15.71
N ALA A 395 -17.89 9.06 15.83
CA ALA A 395 -18.74 9.89 16.68
C ALA A 395 -18.69 11.34 16.20
N VAL A 396 -19.66 12.14 16.64
CA VAL A 396 -19.71 13.58 16.38
C VAL A 396 -19.79 14.34 17.70
N VAL A 397 -18.96 15.37 17.86
CA VAL A 397 -19.09 16.37 18.91
C VAL A 397 -19.89 17.53 18.36
N LEU A 398 -21.01 17.86 18.99
CA LEU A 398 -22.02 18.78 18.46
C LEU A 398 -22.42 19.82 19.52
N ASP A 399 -22.58 21.08 19.13
CA ASP A 399 -23.05 22.17 19.99
C ASP A 399 -24.47 22.63 19.67
N ASN A 400 -24.97 22.40 18.45
CA ASN A 400 -26.36 22.66 18.09
C ASN A 400 -27.15 21.36 17.86
N LEU A 401 -28.06 21.05 18.80
CA LEU A 401 -28.92 19.87 18.78
C LEU A 401 -29.96 19.85 17.65
N ASP A 402 -30.25 20.97 17.00
CA ASP A 402 -31.17 21.02 15.86
C ASP A 402 -30.73 20.08 14.73
N TYR A 403 -29.43 19.79 14.63
CA TYR A 403 -28.87 18.89 13.63
C TYR A 403 -28.63 17.46 14.13
N ALA A 404 -28.95 17.16 15.40
CA ALA A 404 -28.72 15.83 15.97
C ALA A 404 -29.50 14.73 15.22
N HIS A 405 -30.70 15.07 14.73
CA HIS A 405 -31.54 14.15 13.95
C HIS A 405 -30.96 13.76 12.58
N LEU A 406 -29.88 14.42 12.13
CA LEU A 406 -29.19 14.13 10.86
C LEU A 406 -27.98 13.20 11.05
N ILE A 407 -27.72 12.75 12.29
CA ILE A 407 -26.50 12.03 12.66
C ILE A 407 -26.88 10.66 13.23
N ASP A 408 -26.54 9.61 12.49
CA ASP A 408 -26.76 8.20 12.90
C ASP A 408 -25.56 7.62 13.69
N LEU A 409 -24.75 8.47 14.32
CA LEU A 409 -23.57 8.11 15.10
C LEU A 409 -23.72 8.57 16.56
N PRO A 410 -22.93 8.04 17.51
CA PRO A 410 -22.83 8.61 18.85
C PRO A 410 -22.54 10.11 18.82
N ILE A 411 -23.35 10.90 19.55
CA ILE A 411 -23.21 12.35 19.64
C ILE A 411 -22.76 12.73 21.05
N LEU A 412 -21.61 13.40 21.15
CA LEU A 412 -21.19 14.08 22.36
C LEU A 412 -21.67 15.53 22.29
N HIS A 413 -22.70 15.86 23.06
CA HIS A 413 -23.21 17.23 23.13
C HIS A 413 -22.33 18.09 24.04
N VAL A 414 -21.90 19.23 23.53
CA VAL A 414 -21.07 20.23 24.23
C VAL A 414 -21.70 21.61 24.10
N LYS A 415 -21.29 22.57 24.94
CA LYS A 415 -21.80 23.94 24.86
C LYS A 415 -21.28 24.71 23.65
N ASP A 416 -20.02 24.50 23.31
CA ASP A 416 -19.37 25.09 22.14
C ASP A 416 -18.33 24.10 21.60
N CYS A 417 -18.44 23.75 20.33
CA CYS A 417 -17.58 22.73 19.72
C CYS A 417 -16.11 23.16 19.64
N PHE A 418 -15.83 24.45 19.44
CA PHE A 418 -14.47 24.95 19.32
C PHE A 418 -13.77 24.96 20.68
N GLU A 419 -14.43 25.44 21.72
CA GLU A 419 -13.90 25.40 23.08
C GLU A 419 -13.70 23.96 23.57
N ALA A 420 -14.62 23.04 23.25
CA ALA A 420 -14.46 21.62 23.54
C ALA A 420 -13.24 21.03 22.82
N PHE A 421 -13.06 21.34 21.53
CA PHE A 421 -11.92 20.87 20.74
C PHE A 421 -10.59 21.39 21.30
N LYS A 422 -10.54 22.68 21.64
CA LYS A 422 -9.38 23.33 22.23
C LYS A 422 -8.98 22.70 23.57
N LYS A 423 -9.94 22.45 24.46
CA LYS A 423 -9.68 21.74 25.72
C LYS A 423 -9.16 20.33 25.49
N CYS A 424 -9.82 19.56 24.62
CA CYS A 424 -9.36 18.22 24.25
C CYS A 424 -7.90 18.23 23.75
N ALA A 425 -7.56 19.16 22.87
CA ALA A 425 -6.20 19.31 22.36
C ALA A 425 -5.17 19.63 23.46
N ILE A 426 -5.51 20.55 24.37
CA ILE A 426 -4.63 20.95 25.48
C ILE A 426 -4.43 19.79 26.46
N GLU A 427 -5.50 19.11 26.87
CA GLU A 427 -5.43 17.99 27.83
C GLU A 427 -4.63 16.82 27.27
N VAL A 428 -4.90 16.40 26.02
CA VAL A 428 -4.11 15.37 25.33
C VAL A 428 -2.63 15.74 25.34
N ARG A 429 -2.30 16.98 24.98
CA ARG A 429 -0.93 17.46 24.97
C ARG A 429 -0.29 17.54 26.35
N GLN A 430 -1.04 17.90 27.39
CA GLN A 430 -0.54 17.94 28.77
C GLN A 430 -0.25 16.54 29.30
N GLU A 431 -1.13 15.58 29.02
CA GLU A 431 -0.93 14.19 29.45
C GLU A 431 0.26 13.52 28.76
N HIS A 432 0.41 13.70 27.43
CA HIS A 432 1.53 13.08 26.70
C HIS A 432 2.87 13.80 26.90
N ASN A 433 2.85 15.13 27.07
CA ASN A 433 4.01 15.95 27.41
C ASN A 433 5.32 15.68 26.62
N PRO A 434 5.29 15.59 25.27
CA PRO A 434 6.50 15.37 24.48
C PRO A 434 7.49 16.55 24.56
N TYR A 435 8.74 16.34 24.15
CA TYR A 435 9.67 17.44 23.89
C TYR A 435 9.20 18.21 22.65
N THR A 436 8.74 19.45 22.84
CA THR A 436 8.09 20.20 21.76
C THR A 436 8.99 21.30 21.21
N VAL A 437 9.15 21.29 19.88
CA VAL A 437 9.79 22.37 19.11
C VAL A 437 8.71 23.23 18.45
N LEU A 438 8.73 24.54 18.70
CA LEU A 438 7.86 25.52 18.09
C LEU A 438 8.61 26.35 17.06
N ILE A 439 8.22 26.21 15.79
CA ILE A 439 8.86 26.88 14.65
C ILE A 439 8.11 28.16 14.29
N THR A 440 8.86 29.26 14.14
CA THR A 440 8.33 30.53 13.64
C THR A 440 9.26 31.17 12.62
N GLY A 441 8.71 32.11 11.86
CA GLY A 441 9.43 32.89 10.86
C GLY A 441 8.51 33.41 9.76
N THR A 442 9.05 34.24 8.88
CA THR A 442 8.33 34.72 7.69
C THR A 442 8.28 33.59 6.66
N GLU A 443 9.43 32.96 6.39
CA GLU A 443 9.61 31.91 5.39
C GLU A 443 10.32 30.68 5.99
N GLY A 444 10.19 29.52 5.34
CA GLY A 444 10.92 28.31 5.72
C GLY A 444 10.32 27.49 6.87
N LYS A 445 9.23 27.92 7.52
CA LYS A 445 8.60 27.20 8.66
C LYS A 445 8.24 25.75 8.32
N THR A 446 7.42 25.54 7.30
CA THR A 446 6.96 24.19 6.91
C THR A 446 8.11 23.33 6.43
N GLY A 447 9.07 23.92 5.70
CA GLY A 447 10.29 23.23 5.27
C GLY A 447 11.17 22.81 6.45
N ALA A 448 11.29 23.63 7.47
CA ALA A 448 12.01 23.29 8.70
C ALA A 448 11.29 22.16 9.46
N LYS A 449 9.96 22.22 9.60
CA LYS A 449 9.15 21.16 10.24
C LYS A 449 9.36 19.80 9.57
N VAL A 450 9.32 19.75 8.24
CA VAL A 450 9.55 18.52 7.48
C VAL A 450 10.98 18.00 7.68
N GLN A 451 11.98 18.90 7.66
CA GLN A 451 13.37 18.53 7.93
C GLN A 451 13.56 17.98 9.36
N PHE A 452 13.02 18.66 10.38
CA PHE A 452 13.04 18.22 11.77
C PHE A 452 12.45 16.82 11.91
N HIS A 453 11.24 16.61 11.39
CA HIS A 453 10.58 15.31 11.44
C HIS A 453 11.42 14.22 10.76
N HIS A 454 11.95 14.48 9.56
CA HIS A 454 12.74 13.50 8.81
C HIS A 454 13.98 13.01 9.58
N ILE A 455 14.77 13.93 10.17
CA ILE A 455 16.02 13.56 10.82
C ILE A 455 15.81 13.02 12.26
N LEU A 456 14.81 13.53 12.99
CA LEU A 456 14.55 13.11 14.36
C LEU A 456 13.80 11.79 14.41
N ASN A 457 12.87 11.53 13.47
CA ASN A 457 12.05 10.31 13.48
C ASN A 457 12.86 9.01 13.29
N LYS A 458 14.13 9.09 12.87
CA LYS A 458 15.07 7.96 12.81
C LYS A 458 15.80 7.67 14.12
N GLN A 459 15.70 8.57 15.10
CA GLN A 459 16.32 8.44 16.41
C GLN A 459 15.28 8.34 17.52
N ALA A 460 14.15 9.02 17.38
CA ALA A 460 13.07 9.07 18.36
C ALA A 460 11.74 9.37 17.66
N LYS A 461 10.66 8.71 18.10
CA LYS A 461 9.34 8.90 17.48
C LYS A 461 8.92 10.37 17.56
N THR A 462 8.66 10.95 16.39
CA THR A 462 8.46 12.39 16.25
C THR A 462 7.11 12.69 15.59
N HIS A 463 6.25 13.40 16.31
CA HIS A 463 4.98 13.88 15.80
C HIS A 463 5.14 15.17 14.99
N ALA A 464 4.59 15.20 13.77
CA ALA A 464 4.41 16.45 13.01
C ALA A 464 3.32 16.32 11.93
N VAL A 465 2.49 17.35 11.79
CA VAL A 465 1.60 17.49 10.63
C VAL A 465 2.39 18.07 9.45
N LEU A 466 2.75 17.27 8.44
CA LEU A 466 3.74 17.66 7.42
C LEU A 466 3.26 18.69 6.36
N ASN A 467 1.95 18.93 6.22
CA ASN A 467 1.44 20.01 5.36
C ASN A 467 1.56 21.39 6.05
N SER A 468 1.25 22.48 5.35
CA SER A 468 1.24 23.82 5.97
C SER A 468 0.07 23.93 6.94
N ALA A 469 0.36 23.93 8.24
CA ALA A 469 -0.61 23.83 9.32
C ALA A 469 -0.18 24.75 10.46
N ASN A 470 -0.43 26.05 10.30
CA ASN A 470 0.13 27.11 11.15
C ASN A 470 -0.91 28.06 11.76
N THR A 471 -2.20 27.80 11.52
CA THR A 471 -3.31 28.48 12.18
C THR A 471 -3.78 27.65 13.38
N GLU A 472 -4.60 28.25 14.24
CA GLU A 472 -4.99 27.65 15.51
C GLU A 472 -5.66 26.29 15.39
N VAL A 473 -6.68 26.13 14.53
CA VAL A 473 -7.37 24.84 14.39
C VAL A 473 -6.42 23.72 13.94
N PRO A 474 -5.57 23.88 12.90
CA PRO A 474 -4.54 22.90 12.58
C PRO A 474 -3.54 22.61 13.70
N VAL A 475 -3.13 23.62 14.48
CA VAL A 475 -2.22 23.42 15.63
C VAL A 475 -2.92 22.59 16.70
N LEU A 476 -4.12 22.97 17.14
CA LEU A 476 -4.93 22.21 18.09
C LEU A 476 -5.17 20.77 17.61
N ARG A 477 -5.36 20.58 16.30
CA ARG A 477 -5.50 19.24 15.72
C ARG A 477 -4.19 18.45 15.81
N SER A 478 -3.03 19.07 15.63
CA SER A 478 -1.75 18.40 15.87
C SER A 478 -1.64 17.96 17.32
N LEU A 479 -1.99 18.84 18.27
CA LEU A 479 -1.95 18.53 19.71
C LEU A 479 -2.90 17.38 20.09
N ALA A 480 -4.13 17.37 19.58
CA ALA A 480 -5.10 16.28 19.80
C ALA A 480 -4.74 14.97 19.04
N ASN A 481 -3.91 15.11 18.01
CA ASN A 481 -3.15 14.15 17.20
C ASN A 481 -2.12 13.24 17.89
N LEU A 482 -1.70 13.56 19.12
CA LEU A 482 -0.55 12.86 19.71
C LEU A 482 -0.83 11.38 19.98
N GLU A 483 0.14 10.54 19.63
CA GLU A 483 0.15 9.10 19.93
C GLU A 483 0.88 8.85 21.25
N GLU A 484 0.59 7.72 21.92
CA GLU A 484 1.14 7.42 23.27
C GLU A 484 2.67 7.39 23.34
N ASP A 485 3.32 6.99 22.25
CA ASP A 485 4.76 6.84 22.10
C ASP A 485 5.42 8.03 21.38
N ASP A 486 4.68 9.09 21.07
CA ASP A 486 5.26 10.34 20.54
C ASP A 486 6.10 11.01 21.63
N VAL A 487 7.43 10.98 21.48
CA VAL A 487 8.37 11.57 22.46
C VAL A 487 8.86 12.96 22.06
N ILE A 488 8.73 13.31 20.77
CA ILE A 488 9.04 14.62 20.22
C ILE A 488 7.81 15.13 19.45
N GLU A 489 7.57 16.43 19.51
CA GLU A 489 6.54 17.09 18.73
C GLU A 489 7.09 18.33 18.03
N ILE A 490 6.80 18.48 16.72
CA ILE A 490 7.24 19.63 15.93
C ILE A 490 6.01 20.40 15.42
N ASN A 491 5.82 21.61 15.95
CA ASN A 491 4.74 22.51 15.56
C ASN A 491 5.28 23.75 14.83
N GLU A 492 4.48 24.31 13.92
CA GLU A 492 4.73 25.63 13.35
C GLU A 492 3.57 26.58 13.66
N VAL A 493 3.86 27.87 13.84
CA VAL A 493 2.83 28.88 14.09
C VAL A 493 2.98 30.08 13.18
N SER A 494 1.83 30.61 12.75
CA SER A 494 1.72 31.96 12.17
C SER A 494 1.50 32.98 13.29
N VAL A 495 2.02 34.19 13.10
CA VAL A 495 1.80 35.31 14.02
C VAL A 495 0.90 36.32 13.30
N GLY A 496 -0.28 36.58 13.85
CA GLY A 496 -1.22 37.58 13.33
C GLY A 496 -0.95 38.98 13.90
N SER A 497 -1.85 39.93 13.67
CA SER A 497 -1.78 41.27 14.28
C SER A 497 -2.11 41.27 15.77
N ASP A 498 -3.14 40.53 16.17
CA ASP A 498 -3.62 40.45 17.56
C ASP A 498 -2.58 39.83 18.50
N GLU A 499 -2.23 40.54 19.58
CA GLU A 499 -1.23 40.08 20.55
C GLU A 499 -1.76 39.02 21.51
N ALA A 500 -2.97 39.20 22.06
CA ALA A 500 -3.55 38.27 23.01
C ALA A 500 -3.63 36.88 22.38
N TYR A 501 -4.07 36.83 21.12
CA TYR A 501 -4.18 35.62 20.34
C TYR A 501 -2.84 34.93 20.06
N ARG A 502 -1.80 35.71 19.74
CA ARG A 502 -0.46 35.16 19.49
C ARG A 502 0.12 34.52 20.75
N VAL A 503 -0.04 35.18 21.89
CA VAL A 503 0.45 34.69 23.19
C VAL A 503 -0.30 33.44 23.64
N GLU A 504 -1.62 33.43 23.47
CA GLU A 504 -2.43 32.26 23.81
C GLU A 504 -2.01 31.02 23.03
N ARG A 505 -1.85 31.13 21.70
CA ARG A 505 -1.39 30.02 20.85
C ARG A 505 -0.09 29.40 21.31
N THR A 506 0.87 30.23 21.71
CA THR A 506 2.21 29.74 22.08
C THR A 506 2.16 29.06 23.44
N LYS A 507 1.35 29.58 24.38
CA LYS A 507 1.06 28.94 25.66
C LYS A 507 0.34 27.59 25.52
N MET A 508 -0.57 27.46 24.55
CA MET A 508 -1.23 26.17 24.28
C MET A 508 -0.24 25.09 23.80
N VAL A 509 0.75 25.46 22.99
CA VAL A 509 1.79 24.52 22.53
C VAL A 509 2.80 24.20 23.65
N ASN A 510 3.07 25.16 24.52
CA ASN A 510 3.99 25.05 25.66
C ASN A 510 5.35 24.42 25.28
N PRO A 511 6.12 25.02 24.34
CA PRO A 511 7.33 24.40 23.80
C PRO A 511 8.52 24.35 24.77
N ASN A 512 9.40 23.38 24.55
CA ASN A 512 10.74 23.31 25.16
C ASN A 512 11.76 24.15 24.38
N LEU A 513 11.58 24.25 23.06
CA LEU A 513 12.49 24.93 22.17
C LEU A 513 11.72 25.78 21.14
N CYS A 514 12.07 27.06 21.04
CA CYS A 514 11.59 27.92 19.95
C CYS A 514 12.66 28.02 18.85
N PHE A 515 12.27 27.70 17.62
CA PHE A 515 13.16 27.74 16.46
C PHE A 515 12.73 28.84 15.48
N PHE A 516 13.59 29.83 15.27
CA PHE A 516 13.34 30.92 14.35
C PHE A 516 14.04 30.64 13.01
N THR A 517 13.23 30.51 11.95
CA THR A 517 13.71 30.51 10.57
C THR A 517 13.98 31.96 10.12
N ASN A 518 14.03 32.22 8.81
CA ASN A 518 14.22 33.58 8.30
C ASN A 518 13.02 34.50 8.62
N ILE A 519 13.30 35.76 8.97
CA ILE A 519 12.29 36.82 9.15
C ILE A 519 12.58 37.95 8.16
N GLY A 520 11.57 38.32 7.38
CA GLY A 520 11.62 39.40 6.40
C GLY A 520 10.30 40.17 6.28
N PRO A 521 10.26 41.24 5.48
CA PRO A 521 9.08 42.10 5.30
C PRO A 521 7.96 41.35 4.58
N ASN A 522 6.96 40.88 5.32
CA ASN A 522 5.75 40.26 4.78
C ASN A 522 4.54 40.73 5.59
N HIS A 523 3.36 40.75 4.95
CA HIS A 523 2.13 41.31 5.52
C HIS A 523 2.32 42.73 6.07
N MET A 524 3.03 43.58 5.32
CA MET A 524 3.32 44.97 5.72
C MET A 524 2.06 45.83 5.80
N ASP A 525 1.02 45.47 5.05
CA ASP A 525 -0.34 45.99 5.18
C ASP A 525 -0.90 45.80 6.60
N MET A 526 -0.60 44.66 7.23
CA MET A 526 -1.04 44.32 8.59
C MET A 526 -0.09 44.86 9.66
N HIS A 527 1.22 44.66 9.50
CA HIS A 527 2.20 44.98 10.53
C HIS A 527 2.71 46.42 10.49
N LYS A 528 2.56 47.13 9.36
CA LYS A 528 2.99 48.52 9.11
C LYS A 528 4.51 48.75 9.11
N THR A 529 5.26 48.18 10.05
CA THR A 529 6.72 48.35 10.20
C THR A 529 7.43 47.03 10.48
N ILE A 530 8.72 46.95 10.16
CA ILE A 530 9.59 45.83 10.52
C ILE A 530 9.65 45.61 12.03
N ASP A 531 9.66 46.69 12.83
CA ASP A 531 9.76 46.60 14.29
C ASP A 531 8.52 45.91 14.90
N ASN A 532 7.36 46.15 14.29
CA ASN A 532 6.12 45.46 14.64
C ASN A 532 6.19 43.97 14.26
N ILE A 533 6.83 43.62 13.13
CA ILE A 533 7.05 42.20 12.77
C ILE A 533 7.96 41.51 13.79
N MET A 534 9.07 42.15 14.19
CA MET A 534 10.00 41.58 15.19
C MET A 534 9.30 41.42 16.55
N THR A 535 8.56 42.44 16.98
CA THR A 535 7.74 42.39 18.19
C THR A 535 6.70 41.28 18.10
N ALA A 536 6.05 41.13 16.94
CA ALA A 536 5.05 40.09 16.74
C ALA A 536 5.64 38.68 16.78
N LYS A 537 6.76 38.46 16.08
CA LYS A 537 7.47 37.18 16.05
C LYS A 537 8.07 36.80 17.40
N SER A 538 8.55 37.79 18.18
CA SER A 538 9.09 37.53 19.52
C SER A 538 8.06 36.95 20.50
N SER A 539 6.75 37.17 20.29
CA SER A 539 5.71 36.64 21.19
C SER A 539 5.67 35.11 21.30
N VAL A 540 6.38 34.36 20.45
CA VAL A 540 6.50 32.91 20.59
C VAL A 540 7.21 32.47 21.87
N VAL A 541 8.08 33.31 22.43
CA VAL A 541 8.84 32.99 23.65
C VAL A 541 8.00 33.03 24.92
N GLU A 542 6.80 33.61 24.85
CA GLU A 542 5.85 33.72 25.97
C GLU A 542 5.28 32.37 26.39
N GLY A 543 5.19 31.42 25.43
CA GLY A 543 4.77 30.05 25.69
C GLY A 543 5.91 29.11 26.08
N LEU A 544 7.16 29.56 25.98
CA LEU A 544 8.34 28.72 26.23
C LEU A 544 8.37 28.29 27.70
N ARG A 545 8.60 27.01 27.95
CA ARG A 545 8.73 26.44 29.30
C ARG A 545 9.87 27.09 30.08
N GLU A 546 9.84 26.91 31.39
CA GLU A 546 10.99 27.21 32.24
C GLU A 546 12.21 26.40 31.79
N GLY A 547 13.38 27.03 31.74
CA GLY A 547 14.61 26.45 31.18
C GLY A 547 14.60 26.22 29.66
N GLY A 548 13.51 26.55 28.96
CA GLY A 548 13.43 26.42 27.52
C GLY A 548 14.36 27.39 26.79
N LYS A 549 14.74 27.04 25.55
CA LYS A 549 15.74 27.77 24.77
C LYS A 549 15.19 28.31 23.45
N CYS A 550 15.89 29.29 22.89
CA CYS A 550 15.64 29.79 21.54
C CYS A 550 16.84 29.53 20.63
N ILE A 551 16.57 29.08 19.41
CA ILE A 551 17.57 29.01 18.34
C ILE A 551 17.23 30.05 17.27
N LEU A 552 18.15 30.98 17.02
CA LEU A 552 17.96 32.12 16.13
C LEU A 552 18.92 32.11 14.93
N ASN A 553 18.42 32.51 13.77
CA ASN A 553 19.26 32.81 12.62
C ASN A 553 19.95 34.18 12.81
N SER A 554 21.26 34.20 13.00
CA SER A 554 22.04 35.44 13.19
C SER A 554 22.18 36.26 11.90
N ASN A 555 21.95 35.66 10.73
CA ASN A 555 21.97 36.33 9.43
C ASN A 555 20.67 37.10 9.10
N ILE A 556 19.67 37.12 9.99
CA ILE A 556 18.49 37.98 9.81
C ILE A 556 18.95 39.44 9.78
N GLU A 557 18.58 40.20 8.75
CA GLU A 557 19.00 41.61 8.56
C GLU A 557 18.70 42.47 9.81
N HIS A 558 17.57 42.21 10.46
CA HIS A 558 17.12 42.92 11.65
C HIS A 558 17.36 42.14 12.96
N TYR A 559 18.35 41.24 12.99
CA TYR A 559 18.67 40.39 14.13
C TYR A 559 18.76 41.14 15.48
N PRO A 560 19.45 42.30 15.60
CA PRO A 560 19.50 43.03 16.87
C PRO A 560 18.13 43.49 17.39
N LYS A 561 17.20 43.83 16.49
CA LYS A 561 15.84 44.24 16.87
C LYS A 561 15.02 43.06 17.37
N LEU A 562 15.14 41.90 16.72
CA LEU A 562 14.53 40.66 17.18
C LEU A 562 15.03 40.27 18.57
N LEU A 563 16.36 40.32 18.75
CA LEU A 563 17.02 39.99 20.01
C LEU A 563 16.50 40.88 21.16
N ASN A 564 16.47 42.20 20.94
CA ASN A 564 15.93 43.15 21.92
C ASN A 564 14.44 42.90 22.23
N ALA A 565 13.63 42.55 21.23
CA ALA A 565 12.22 42.23 21.42
C ALA A 565 12.03 40.95 22.25
N ILE A 566 12.88 39.94 22.05
CA ILE A 566 12.87 38.69 22.83
C ILE A 566 13.26 38.96 24.29
N TYR A 567 14.37 39.65 24.54
CA TYR A 567 14.82 39.95 25.91
C TYR A 567 13.85 40.83 26.69
N LYS A 568 13.11 41.73 26.02
CA LYS A 568 12.03 42.50 26.67
C LYS A 568 10.89 41.62 27.21
N ARG A 569 10.62 40.49 26.56
CA ARG A 569 9.57 39.54 26.97
C ARG A 569 10.10 38.52 27.97
N LYS A 570 11.34 38.05 27.79
CA LYS A 570 11.95 37.02 28.63
C LYS A 570 13.44 37.32 28.84
N PRO A 571 13.80 38.13 29.87
CA PRO A 571 15.16 38.62 30.07
C PRO A 571 16.23 37.53 30.23
N ASP A 572 15.92 36.44 30.94
CA ASP A 572 16.88 35.38 31.28
C ASP A 572 16.87 34.20 30.27
N ILE A 573 16.34 34.42 29.07
CA ILE A 573 16.23 33.37 28.06
C ILE A 573 17.60 32.98 27.48
N THR A 574 17.85 31.68 27.39
CA THR A 574 19.04 31.17 26.68
C THR A 574 18.80 31.22 25.18
N ILE A 575 19.68 31.93 24.47
CA ILE A 575 19.67 32.06 23.02
C ILE A 575 20.91 31.37 22.45
N LEU A 576 20.66 30.44 21.53
CA LEU A 576 21.67 29.83 20.69
C LEU A 576 21.51 30.38 19.27
N THR A 577 22.60 30.55 18.54
CA THR A 577 22.55 31.09 17.18
C THR A 577 23.09 30.14 16.14
N TYR A 578 22.49 30.19 14.96
CA TYR A 578 23.04 29.58 13.76
C TYR A 578 23.22 30.60 12.66
N GLY A 579 24.27 30.45 11.85
CA GLY A 579 24.58 31.44 10.84
C GLY A 579 25.87 31.19 10.08
N THR A 580 26.53 32.29 9.71
CA THR A 580 27.85 32.28 9.05
C THR A 580 28.93 32.97 9.90
N LEU A 581 28.58 33.47 11.09
CA LEU A 581 29.53 34.17 11.95
C LEU A 581 30.34 33.18 12.79
N LYS A 582 31.60 33.53 13.10
CA LYS A 582 32.44 32.69 13.97
C LYS A 582 31.87 32.52 15.38
N SER A 583 31.12 33.51 15.85
CA SER A 583 30.46 33.53 17.16
C SER A 583 29.19 32.67 17.22
N ASP A 584 28.69 32.18 16.09
CA ASP A 584 27.50 31.33 16.10
C ASP A 584 27.81 29.95 16.68
N ASN A 585 26.85 29.43 17.46
CA ASN A 585 26.94 28.07 18.01
C ASN A 585 26.99 27.04 16.88
N ALA A 586 26.20 27.23 15.83
CA ALA A 586 26.27 26.41 14.62
C ALA A 586 26.50 27.25 13.37
N LYS A 587 27.49 26.89 12.56
CA LYS A 587 27.90 27.72 11.42
C LYS A 587 28.25 26.90 10.18
N ILE A 588 27.88 27.44 9.02
CA ILE A 588 28.35 26.91 7.73
C ILE A 588 29.84 27.25 7.58
N ILE A 589 30.66 26.22 7.34
CA ILE A 589 32.07 26.37 6.96
C ILE A 589 32.18 26.55 5.45
N SER A 590 31.51 25.68 4.69
CA SER A 590 31.43 25.77 3.24
C SER A 590 30.15 25.13 2.71
N LYS A 591 29.69 25.60 1.54
CA LYS A 591 28.59 24.99 0.80
C LYS A 591 28.83 25.09 -0.70
N SER A 592 28.42 24.07 -1.45
CA SER A 592 28.42 24.10 -2.91
C SER A 592 27.13 23.48 -3.45
N PHE A 593 26.55 24.09 -4.49
CA PHE A 593 25.34 23.57 -5.14
C PHE A 593 25.73 22.49 -6.15
N ASP A 594 25.08 21.33 -6.05
CA ASP A 594 25.19 20.24 -7.01
C ASP A 594 24.02 20.34 -8.00
N SER A 595 24.29 20.85 -9.21
CA SER A 595 23.27 20.98 -10.27
C SER A 595 22.82 19.65 -10.85
N LYS A 596 23.55 18.54 -10.65
CA LYS A 596 23.13 17.21 -11.13
C LYS A 596 22.16 16.56 -10.15
N ARG A 597 22.41 16.72 -8.85
CA ARG A 597 21.58 16.17 -7.77
C ARG A 597 20.52 17.14 -7.24
N PHE A 598 20.53 18.40 -7.71
CA PHE A 598 19.66 19.49 -7.26
C PHE A 598 19.63 19.65 -5.73
N GLY A 599 20.82 19.82 -5.14
CA GLY A 599 20.97 19.98 -3.70
C GLY A 599 22.28 20.63 -3.31
N TRP A 600 22.61 20.61 -2.01
CA TRP A 600 23.82 21.23 -1.47
C TRP A 600 24.73 20.22 -0.81
N ASN A 601 26.02 20.27 -1.14
CA ASN A 601 27.07 19.70 -0.29
C ASN A 601 27.42 20.72 0.78
N ILE A 602 27.33 20.35 2.05
CA ILE A 602 27.49 21.25 3.18
C ILE A 602 28.56 20.72 4.11
N LYS A 603 29.46 21.59 4.54
CA LYS A 603 30.34 21.39 5.69
C LYS A 603 29.97 22.41 6.77
N ALA A 604 29.69 21.94 7.97
CA ALA A 604 29.27 22.80 9.08
C ALA A 604 29.96 22.41 10.39
N ASP A 605 30.07 23.39 11.29
CA ASP A 605 30.46 23.23 12.68
C ASP A 605 29.19 23.38 13.54
N ILE A 606 28.79 22.32 14.23
CA ILE A 606 27.62 22.26 15.11
C ILE A 606 28.11 22.19 16.56
N ASP A 607 28.37 23.37 17.15
CA ASP A 607 28.90 23.51 18.50
C ASP A 607 30.13 22.61 18.75
N LYS A 608 31.18 22.83 17.94
CA LYS A 608 32.46 22.11 17.95
C LYS A 608 32.43 20.71 17.32
N GLU A 609 31.31 20.29 16.74
CA GLU A 609 31.23 19.05 15.97
C GLU A 609 31.19 19.34 14.48
N ILE A 610 32.22 18.90 13.76
CA ILE A 610 32.29 19.04 12.31
C ILE A 610 31.47 17.94 11.64
N VAL A 611 30.56 18.35 10.76
CA VAL A 611 29.74 17.45 9.93
C VAL A 611 29.84 17.82 8.46
N GLU A 612 29.77 16.81 7.61
CA GLU A 612 29.71 16.93 6.16
C GLU A 612 28.56 16.07 5.65
N TYR A 613 27.68 16.66 4.84
CA TYR A 613 26.47 15.98 4.37
C TYR A 613 25.93 16.59 3.07
N PHE A 614 25.10 15.81 2.39
CA PHE A 614 24.32 16.27 1.25
C PHE A 614 22.89 16.60 1.68
N LEU A 615 22.40 17.76 1.26
CA LEU A 615 21.04 18.22 1.50
C LEU A 615 20.28 18.23 0.16
N PRO A 616 19.33 17.31 -0.08
CA PRO A 616 18.56 17.20 -1.33
C PRO A 616 17.43 18.26 -1.42
N LEU A 617 17.72 19.48 -0.98
CA LEU A 617 16.85 20.66 -1.06
C LEU A 617 17.57 21.72 -1.88
N PHE A 618 17.02 22.14 -3.00
CA PHE A 618 17.67 23.12 -3.87
C PHE A 618 17.47 24.57 -3.43
N GLN A 619 16.60 24.83 -2.44
CA GLN A 619 16.29 26.18 -1.99
C GLN A 619 17.51 26.85 -1.35
N LEU A 620 17.74 28.13 -1.67
CA LEU A 620 18.92 28.88 -1.22
C LEU A 620 19.04 29.02 0.31
N HIS A 621 17.91 29.06 1.01
CA HIS A 621 17.85 29.16 2.47
C HIS A 621 18.05 27.81 3.18
N ALA A 622 17.87 26.69 2.48
CA ALA A 622 17.85 25.36 3.07
C ALA A 622 19.16 24.99 3.79
N PRO A 623 20.37 25.30 3.27
CA PRO A 623 21.61 24.99 3.98
C PRO A 623 21.68 25.60 5.37
N LEU A 624 21.35 26.88 5.51
CA LEU A 624 21.42 27.58 6.79
C LEU A 624 20.40 27.03 7.78
N THR A 625 19.17 26.79 7.30
CA THR A 625 18.13 26.15 8.12
C THR A 625 18.56 24.76 8.60
N SER A 626 19.18 23.95 7.74
CA SER A 626 19.65 22.60 8.12
C SER A 626 20.70 22.63 9.23
N VAL A 627 21.61 23.61 9.21
CA VAL A 627 22.60 23.81 10.29
C VAL A 627 21.94 24.18 11.61
N GLY A 628 20.94 25.07 11.58
CA GLY A 628 20.16 25.41 12.78
C GLY A 628 19.38 24.22 13.32
N ILE A 629 18.84 23.37 12.44
CA ILE A 629 18.13 22.16 12.83
C ILE A 629 19.09 21.15 13.48
N LEU A 630 20.30 20.97 12.96
CA LEU A 630 21.31 20.11 13.58
C LEU A 630 21.75 20.62 14.97
N LEU A 631 21.78 21.94 15.17
CA LEU A 631 21.98 22.52 16.51
C LEU A 631 20.84 22.16 17.47
N ALA A 632 19.60 22.16 16.98
CA ALA A 632 18.44 21.74 17.77
C ALA A 632 18.51 20.23 18.11
N VAL A 633 18.92 19.38 17.18
CA VAL A 633 19.18 17.94 17.43
C VAL A 633 20.18 17.75 18.56
N LYS A 634 21.29 18.50 18.53
CA LYS A 634 22.31 18.48 19.60
C LYS A 634 21.74 18.90 20.95
N GLU A 635 21.02 20.00 20.97
CA GLU A 635 20.39 20.54 22.18
C GLU A 635 19.36 19.58 22.78
N MET A 636 18.69 18.80 21.95
CA MET A 636 17.76 17.75 22.38
C MET A 636 18.46 16.47 22.85
N GLY A 637 19.79 16.38 22.76
CA GLY A 637 20.59 15.24 23.21
C GLY A 637 20.71 14.09 22.19
N TYR A 638 20.39 14.33 20.92
CA TYR A 638 20.45 13.32 19.86
C TYR A 638 21.76 13.38 19.05
N ASP A 639 22.07 12.31 18.31
CA ASP A 639 23.31 12.21 17.53
C ASP A 639 23.26 13.10 16.28
N VAL A 640 24.09 14.15 16.30
CA VAL A 640 24.20 15.15 15.23
C VAL A 640 24.81 14.57 13.96
N LYS A 641 25.81 13.68 14.07
CA LYS A 641 26.48 13.09 12.91
C LYS A 641 25.54 12.16 12.17
N LYS A 642 24.80 11.32 12.91
CA LYS A 642 23.76 10.47 12.34
C LYS A 642 22.67 11.30 11.67
N ALA A 643 22.16 12.33 12.34
CA ALA A 643 21.17 13.24 11.77
C ALA A 643 21.66 13.97 10.51
N ALA A 644 22.92 14.39 10.48
CA ALA A 644 23.52 15.03 9.31
C ALA A 644 23.57 14.07 8.11
N LEU A 645 24.03 12.83 8.31
CA LEU A 645 24.03 11.81 7.26
C LEU A 645 22.62 11.47 6.77
N ASP A 646 21.63 11.50 7.67
CA ASP A 646 20.25 11.17 7.35
C ASP A 646 19.58 12.15 6.37
N TYR A 647 20.12 13.37 6.20
CA TYR A 647 19.63 14.32 5.20
C TYR A 647 19.68 13.80 3.76
N ASP A 648 20.63 12.91 3.42
CA ASP A 648 20.78 12.39 2.05
C ASP A 648 19.51 11.68 1.56
N GLY A 649 18.73 11.09 2.49
CA GLY A 649 17.45 10.45 2.21
C GLY A 649 16.21 11.35 2.31
N LEU A 650 16.36 12.67 2.50
CA LEU A 650 15.23 13.58 2.65
C LEU A 650 14.49 13.73 1.32
N VAL A 651 13.18 13.48 1.34
CA VAL A 651 12.29 13.71 0.19
C VAL A 651 11.47 14.99 0.44
N PRO A 652 11.52 16.00 -0.46
CA PRO A 652 10.75 17.23 -0.28
C PRO A 652 9.24 16.98 -0.30
N PHE A 653 8.54 17.54 0.68
CA PHE A 653 7.07 17.52 0.68
C PHE A 653 6.51 18.44 -0.42
N GLU A 654 5.28 18.23 -0.88
CA GLU A 654 4.70 18.98 -2.02
C GLU A 654 4.71 20.48 -1.78
N THR A 655 4.49 20.87 -0.53
CA THR A 655 4.49 22.26 -0.12
C THR A 655 5.88 22.84 -0.03
N MET A 656 6.99 22.12 -0.25
CA MET A 656 8.36 22.68 -0.21
C MET A 656 8.84 23.14 -1.59
N GLY A 657 8.15 22.70 -2.65
CA GLY A 657 8.68 22.67 -3.99
C GLY A 657 9.46 21.38 -4.22
N ARG A 658 9.21 20.71 -5.34
CA ARG A 658 9.84 19.42 -5.68
C ARG A 658 10.60 19.52 -6.99
N MET A 659 11.75 18.85 -7.05
CA MET A 659 12.41 18.55 -8.32
C MET A 659 12.02 17.13 -8.69
N LEU A 660 11.25 17.00 -9.76
CA LEU A 660 10.78 15.75 -10.33
C LEU A 660 11.43 15.54 -11.70
N ASN A 661 11.30 14.33 -12.22
CA ASN A 661 11.86 13.94 -13.50
C ASN A 661 10.75 13.51 -14.45
N ILE A 662 10.74 14.07 -15.67
CA ILE A 662 9.88 13.62 -16.76
C ILE A 662 10.80 13.04 -17.84
N HIS A 663 10.62 11.76 -18.14
CA HIS A 663 11.42 11.08 -19.15
C HIS A 663 10.77 11.26 -20.53
N LYS A 664 11.52 11.86 -21.47
CA LYS A 664 11.12 12.05 -22.86
C LYS A 664 12.11 11.43 -23.85
N ARG A 665 11.70 11.25 -25.10
CA ARG A 665 12.57 10.81 -26.21
C ARG A 665 13.81 11.69 -26.37
N SER A 666 13.62 13.01 -26.26
CA SER A 666 14.70 13.99 -26.37
C SER A 666 15.64 14.00 -25.17
N GLY A 667 15.34 13.26 -24.10
CA GLY A 667 16.15 13.14 -22.88
C GLY A 667 15.35 13.42 -21.61
N LEU A 668 16.08 13.62 -20.51
CA LEU A 668 15.49 13.94 -19.21
C LEU A 668 15.02 15.40 -19.17
N VAL A 669 13.75 15.61 -18.84
CA VAL A 669 13.22 16.93 -18.49
C VAL A 669 13.21 17.03 -16.97
N HIS A 670 13.83 18.06 -16.42
CA HIS A 670 13.69 18.39 -15.02
C HIS A 670 12.36 19.10 -14.80
N PHE A 671 11.63 18.75 -13.75
CA PHE A 671 10.34 19.36 -13.44
C PHE A 671 10.37 19.96 -12.03
N TYR A 672 10.49 21.29 -11.97
CA TYR A 672 10.38 22.05 -10.75
C TYR A 672 8.91 22.39 -10.46
N ASP A 673 8.28 21.60 -9.59
CA ASP A 673 6.89 21.76 -9.17
C ASP A 673 6.78 22.65 -7.93
N GLN A 674 6.25 23.86 -8.11
CA GLN A 674 5.83 24.85 -7.10
C GLN A 674 4.32 25.17 -7.21
N SER A 675 3.54 24.26 -7.78
CA SER A 675 2.12 24.46 -8.15
C SER A 675 1.18 24.83 -6.99
N ARG A 676 1.65 24.76 -5.74
CA ARG A 676 0.88 25.06 -4.52
C ARG A 676 1.36 26.33 -3.80
N ARG A 677 2.30 27.10 -4.39
CA ARG A 677 2.88 28.32 -3.80
C ARG A 677 2.85 29.49 -4.80
N GLY A 678 1.93 30.45 -4.63
CA GLY A 678 1.77 31.56 -5.59
C GLY A 678 1.82 32.98 -5.04
N GLY A 679 2.18 33.17 -3.77
CA GLY A 679 2.42 34.51 -3.24
C GLY A 679 3.70 35.13 -3.81
N ILE A 680 3.78 36.47 -3.89
CA ILE A 680 4.93 37.18 -4.46
C ILE A 680 6.26 36.79 -3.82
N HIS A 681 6.32 36.59 -2.49
CA HIS A 681 7.51 36.10 -1.80
C HIS A 681 7.91 34.68 -2.21
N GLY A 682 6.93 33.79 -2.40
CA GLY A 682 7.17 32.44 -2.89
C GLY A 682 7.73 32.44 -4.31
N MET A 683 7.22 33.34 -5.16
CA MET A 683 7.75 33.56 -6.50
C MET A 683 9.19 34.09 -6.45
N ARG A 684 9.48 35.14 -5.67
CA ARG A 684 10.85 35.65 -5.47
C ARG A 684 11.81 34.54 -5.07
N SER A 685 11.45 33.72 -4.09
CA SER A 685 12.28 32.58 -3.66
C SER A 685 12.51 31.60 -4.81
N ALA A 686 11.44 31.15 -5.48
CA ALA A 686 11.55 30.13 -6.53
C ALA A 686 12.38 30.60 -7.73
N PHE A 687 12.18 31.85 -8.17
CA PHE A 687 12.98 32.45 -9.24
C PHE A 687 14.45 32.62 -8.83
N ASN A 688 14.71 32.95 -7.56
CA ASN A 688 16.09 33.05 -7.06
C ASN A 688 16.75 31.66 -6.95
N ASP A 689 16.01 30.62 -6.56
CA ASP A 689 16.50 29.24 -6.52
C ASP A 689 16.93 28.76 -7.92
N MET A 690 16.14 29.08 -8.96
CA MET A 690 16.44 28.73 -10.35
C MET A 690 17.77 29.30 -10.86
N LYS A 691 18.31 30.37 -10.25
CA LYS A 691 19.61 30.94 -10.66
C LYS A 691 20.78 29.98 -10.45
N ASN A 692 20.65 29.00 -9.54
CA ASN A 692 21.67 27.96 -9.34
C ASN A 692 21.55 26.79 -10.32
N PHE A 693 20.47 26.72 -11.09
CA PHE A 693 20.22 25.61 -11.99
C PHE A 693 21.06 25.78 -13.26
N LYS A 694 21.94 24.81 -13.50
CA LYS A 694 22.66 24.68 -14.77
C LYS A 694 21.86 23.70 -15.63
N LEU A 695 21.15 24.27 -16.61
CA LEU A 695 20.29 23.53 -17.52
C LEU A 695 20.95 23.42 -18.90
N GLU A 696 20.67 22.32 -19.60
CA GLU A 696 21.14 22.10 -20.96
C GLU A 696 20.19 22.71 -22.00
N GLY A 697 18.88 22.71 -21.71
CA GLY A 697 17.82 23.22 -22.56
C GLY A 697 17.14 24.49 -22.03
N LYS A 698 15.93 24.74 -22.53
CA LYS A 698 15.14 25.94 -22.23
C LYS A 698 14.32 25.77 -20.94
N ILE A 699 13.81 26.89 -20.41
CA ILE A 699 12.80 26.85 -19.34
C ILE A 699 11.41 27.06 -19.96
N VAL A 700 10.52 26.09 -19.74
CA VAL A 700 9.09 26.17 -20.05
C VAL A 700 8.34 26.35 -18.74
N ALA A 701 7.62 27.46 -18.60
CA ALA A 701 6.98 27.82 -17.33
C ALA A 701 5.46 27.90 -17.44
N LEU A 702 4.76 27.47 -16.39
CA LEU A 702 3.36 27.84 -16.11
C LEU A 702 3.33 28.70 -14.85
N VAL A 703 2.91 29.95 -14.99
CA VAL A 703 2.87 30.94 -13.91
C VAL A 703 1.43 31.41 -13.69
N GLY A 704 0.89 31.15 -12.50
CA GLY A 704 -0.45 31.58 -12.09
C GLY A 704 -0.48 32.97 -11.45
N GLY A 705 -1.60 33.67 -11.60
CA GLY A 705 -1.82 35.02 -11.03
C GLY A 705 -1.67 35.10 -9.50
N ILE A 706 -1.17 36.25 -9.02
CA ILE A 706 -0.87 36.49 -7.60
C ILE A 706 -2.11 36.86 -6.80
N SER A 707 -3.07 37.58 -7.40
CA SER A 707 -4.24 38.16 -6.70
C SER A 707 -5.58 37.71 -7.30
N THR A 708 -6.58 37.55 -6.45
CA THR A 708 -7.98 37.26 -6.81
C THR A 708 -8.93 38.42 -6.56
N LYS A 709 -8.47 39.49 -5.89
CA LYS A 709 -9.35 40.56 -5.39
C LYS A 709 -8.89 41.92 -5.89
N LYS A 710 -9.71 42.51 -6.76
CA LYS A 710 -9.72 43.91 -7.19
C LYS A 710 -8.43 44.37 -7.91
N ASP A 711 -8.61 45.06 -9.02
CA ASP A 711 -7.52 45.81 -9.62
C ASP A 711 -7.10 46.93 -8.64
N SER A 712 -5.82 46.93 -8.25
CA SER A 712 -5.26 47.84 -7.25
C SER A 712 -3.81 48.14 -7.58
N ASP A 713 -3.26 49.23 -7.03
CA ASP A 713 -1.85 49.59 -7.23
C ASP A 713 -0.90 48.47 -6.77
N TRP A 714 -1.24 47.78 -5.68
CA TRP A 714 -0.48 46.61 -5.23
C TRP A 714 -0.58 45.43 -6.21
N THR A 715 -1.76 45.19 -6.79
CA THR A 715 -1.92 44.13 -7.81
C THR A 715 -1.02 44.42 -9.02
N LYS A 716 -1.00 45.67 -9.49
CA LYS A 716 -0.14 46.11 -10.59
C LYS A 716 1.34 46.01 -10.24
N GLU A 717 1.73 46.45 -9.04
CA GLU A 717 3.11 46.36 -8.55
C GLU A 717 3.57 44.90 -8.46
N ALA A 718 2.77 44.01 -7.85
CA ALA A 718 3.13 42.60 -7.69
C ALA A 718 3.23 41.85 -9.02
N HIS A 719 2.32 42.09 -9.97
CA HIS A 719 2.40 41.47 -11.30
C HIS A 719 3.50 42.12 -12.17
N GLY A 720 3.77 43.42 -12.01
CA GLY A 720 4.93 44.08 -12.64
C GLY A 720 6.26 43.54 -12.11
N GLU A 721 6.35 43.23 -10.83
CA GLU A 721 7.51 42.55 -10.25
C GLU A 721 7.64 41.12 -10.77
N LEU A 722 6.53 40.39 -10.93
CA LEU A 722 6.54 39.08 -11.58
C LEU A 722 7.06 39.15 -13.02
N ALA A 723 6.63 40.16 -13.80
CA ALA A 723 7.17 40.41 -15.13
C ALA A 723 8.68 40.67 -15.09
N LYS A 724 9.17 41.45 -14.12
CA LYS A 724 10.61 41.67 -13.92
C LYS A 724 11.36 40.36 -13.66
N MET A 725 10.84 39.50 -12.78
CA MET A 725 11.46 38.20 -12.49
C MET A 725 11.49 37.27 -13.71
N ILE A 726 10.43 37.29 -14.53
CA ILE A 726 10.38 36.53 -15.79
C ILE A 726 11.41 37.09 -16.78
N ASN A 727 11.47 38.41 -16.96
CA ASN A 727 12.46 39.06 -17.83
C ASN A 727 13.92 38.79 -17.41
N GLU A 728 14.18 38.62 -16.11
CA GLU A 728 15.52 38.29 -15.57
C GLU A 728 15.82 36.78 -15.57
N SER A 729 14.86 35.95 -15.99
CA SER A 729 14.99 34.50 -16.06
C SER A 729 15.35 34.01 -17.46
N LYS A 730 15.55 32.70 -17.62
CA LYS A 730 15.76 32.03 -18.92
C LYS A 730 14.48 31.37 -19.46
N ILE A 731 13.31 31.91 -19.10
CA ILE A 731 12.02 31.40 -19.58
C ILE A 731 11.85 31.80 -21.04
N GLU A 732 11.78 30.80 -21.92
CA GLU A 732 11.53 31.01 -23.37
C GLU A 732 10.07 30.77 -23.76
N ARG A 733 9.36 29.98 -22.95
CA ARG A 733 7.95 29.62 -23.14
C ARG A 733 7.18 29.86 -21.85
N LEU A 734 6.25 30.80 -21.89
CA LEU A 734 5.46 31.20 -20.73
C LEU A 734 3.98 30.88 -20.96
N TYR A 735 3.46 29.98 -20.15
CA TYR A 735 2.03 29.75 -20.00
C TYR A 735 1.53 30.50 -18.76
N THR A 736 0.35 31.11 -18.85
CA THR A 736 -0.25 31.83 -17.72
C THR A 736 -1.71 31.42 -17.51
N THR A 737 -2.19 31.56 -16.27
CA THR A 737 -3.59 31.35 -15.87
C THR A 737 -3.95 32.25 -14.69
N GLY A 738 -5.24 32.55 -14.51
CA GLY A 738 -5.73 33.41 -13.45
C GLY A 738 -5.74 34.89 -13.81
N SER A 739 -6.38 35.68 -12.96
CA SER A 739 -6.66 37.09 -13.20
C SER A 739 -5.39 37.96 -13.20
N TYR A 740 -5.46 39.09 -13.92
CA TYR A 740 -4.45 40.15 -13.93
C TYR A 740 -3.08 39.78 -14.54
N MET A 741 -3.03 38.69 -15.30
CA MET A 741 -1.80 38.27 -16.01
C MET A 741 -1.50 39.14 -17.24
N ASP A 742 -2.45 39.96 -17.68
CA ASP A 742 -2.26 41.04 -18.66
C ASP A 742 -1.18 42.04 -18.19
N TYR A 743 -1.15 42.41 -16.91
CA TYR A 743 -0.05 43.23 -16.37
C TYR A 743 1.31 42.56 -16.49
N VAL A 744 1.37 41.24 -16.46
CA VAL A 744 2.63 40.51 -16.68
C VAL A 744 3.01 40.61 -18.15
N THR A 745 2.09 40.28 -19.06
CA THR A 745 2.37 40.25 -20.50
C THR A 745 2.71 41.63 -21.06
N ASP A 746 2.04 42.68 -20.61
CA ASP A 746 2.25 44.06 -21.06
C ASP A 746 3.62 44.62 -20.61
N ASN A 747 4.23 44.03 -19.57
CA ASN A 747 5.51 44.45 -19.01
C ASN A 747 6.67 43.48 -19.33
N LEU A 748 6.47 42.51 -20.23
CA LEU A 748 7.57 41.70 -20.77
C LEU A 748 8.39 42.55 -21.75
N LYS A 749 9.70 42.59 -21.54
CA LYS A 749 10.64 43.35 -22.38
C LYS A 749 11.15 42.51 -23.55
N ASP A 750 11.23 41.21 -23.35
CA ASP A 750 11.70 40.28 -24.36
C ASP A 750 10.52 39.75 -25.20
N SER A 751 10.39 40.31 -26.41
CA SER A 751 9.38 39.90 -27.38
C SER A 751 9.60 38.49 -27.95
N SER A 752 10.74 37.84 -27.66
CA SER A 752 11.01 36.46 -28.07
C SER A 752 10.36 35.41 -27.15
N ILE A 753 9.94 35.80 -25.95
CA ILE A 753 9.20 34.92 -25.04
C ILE A 753 7.83 34.63 -25.66
N HIS A 754 7.58 33.37 -25.99
CA HIS A 754 6.26 32.98 -26.48
C HIS A 754 5.31 32.83 -25.30
N VAL A 755 4.23 33.60 -25.32
CA VAL A 755 3.23 33.65 -24.25
C VAL A 755 1.91 33.04 -24.70
N ALA A 756 1.35 32.16 -23.88
CA ALA A 756 0.00 31.63 -24.03
C ALA A 756 -0.77 31.74 -22.71
N HIS A 757 -2.03 32.18 -22.76
CA HIS A 757 -2.92 32.25 -21.60
C HIS A 757 -4.08 31.28 -21.77
N SER A 758 -4.41 30.54 -20.72
CA SER A 758 -5.60 29.68 -20.68
C SER A 758 -6.00 29.37 -19.23
N ASP A 759 -7.29 29.32 -18.97
CA ASP A 759 -7.83 28.81 -17.70
C ASP A 759 -8.28 27.33 -17.80
N ASP A 760 -8.11 26.70 -18.96
CA ASP A 760 -8.33 25.26 -19.13
C ASP A 760 -7.09 24.47 -18.68
N LEU A 761 -7.17 23.89 -17.47
CA LEU A 761 -6.10 23.10 -16.87
C LEU A 761 -5.72 21.86 -17.70
N ASP A 762 -6.65 21.27 -18.44
CA ASP A 762 -6.40 20.10 -19.27
C ASP A 762 -5.64 20.47 -20.55
N PHE A 763 -6.00 21.61 -21.13
CA PHE A 763 -5.24 22.21 -22.23
C PHE A 763 -3.81 22.55 -21.76
N LEU A 764 -3.67 23.26 -20.63
CA LEU A 764 -2.36 23.62 -20.08
C LEU A 764 -1.46 22.39 -19.86
N ALA A 765 -2.00 21.32 -19.26
CA ALA A 765 -1.25 20.09 -19.04
C ALA A 765 -0.73 19.50 -20.35
N LYS A 766 -1.59 19.40 -21.38
CA LYS A 766 -1.23 18.85 -22.69
C LYS A 766 -0.20 19.72 -23.40
N SER A 767 -0.38 21.04 -23.39
CA SER A 767 0.51 21.99 -24.06
C SER A 767 1.89 22.02 -23.42
N LEU A 768 1.97 22.13 -22.09
CA LEU A 768 3.25 22.08 -21.35
C LEU A 768 3.98 20.77 -21.59
N TYR A 769 3.27 19.64 -21.48
CA TYR A 769 3.87 18.34 -21.75
C TYR A 769 4.37 18.24 -23.19
N SER A 770 3.68 18.81 -24.17
CA SER A 770 4.10 18.75 -25.58
C SER A 770 5.31 19.65 -25.87
N GLU A 771 5.40 20.81 -25.21
CA GLU A 771 6.42 21.86 -25.46
C GLU A 771 7.83 21.50 -24.97
N VAL A 772 7.94 20.77 -23.86
CA VAL A 772 9.24 20.44 -23.22
C VAL A 772 9.99 19.34 -23.97
N GLN A 773 11.32 19.40 -23.96
CA GLN A 773 12.21 18.37 -24.50
C GLN A 773 13.36 18.06 -23.53
N GLY A 774 14.02 16.92 -23.66
CA GLY A 774 15.16 16.58 -22.80
C GLY A 774 16.22 17.67 -22.74
N GLY A 775 16.75 17.89 -21.54
CA GLY A 775 17.60 19.03 -21.20
C GLY A 775 16.81 20.23 -20.66
N ASP A 776 15.51 20.34 -20.95
CA ASP A 776 14.67 21.45 -20.49
C ASP A 776 14.32 21.35 -18.99
N LEU A 777 13.93 22.50 -18.44
CA LEU A 777 13.23 22.61 -17.16
C LEU A 777 11.76 22.98 -17.39
N LEU A 778 10.85 22.13 -16.93
CA LEU A 778 9.46 22.50 -16.69
C LEU A 778 9.37 23.17 -15.32
N PHE A 779 8.81 24.38 -15.24
CA PHE A 779 8.59 25.10 -14.00
C PHE A 779 7.11 25.45 -13.83
N ILE A 780 6.47 25.01 -12.75
CA ILE A 780 5.06 25.36 -12.49
C ILE A 780 4.96 26.06 -11.15
N ILE A 781 4.39 27.27 -11.12
CA ILE A 781 4.20 28.04 -9.89
C ILE A 781 2.87 28.79 -9.90
N GLY A 782 2.17 28.82 -8.76
CA GLY A 782 0.93 29.57 -8.64
C GLY A 782 0.18 29.29 -7.35
N ASN A 783 -0.88 30.07 -7.12
CA ASN A 783 -1.65 30.00 -5.89
C ASN A 783 -2.50 28.73 -5.85
N ALA A 784 -2.70 28.17 -4.65
CA ALA A 784 -3.43 26.90 -4.48
C ALA A 784 -4.87 26.94 -5.04
N TYR A 785 -5.54 28.10 -5.03
CA TYR A 785 -6.90 28.26 -5.57
C TYR A 785 -6.98 28.05 -7.10
N LEU A 786 -5.86 28.10 -7.81
CA LEU A 786 -5.78 27.85 -9.26
C LEU A 786 -5.72 26.35 -9.59
N TYR A 787 -5.63 25.48 -8.58
CA TYR A 787 -5.58 24.02 -8.75
C TYR A 787 -4.46 23.52 -9.68
N LEU A 788 -3.35 24.26 -9.82
CA LEU A 788 -2.23 23.88 -10.69
C LEU A 788 -1.59 22.55 -10.31
N GLY A 789 -1.78 22.09 -9.06
CA GLY A 789 -1.39 20.74 -8.66
C GLY A 789 -2.01 19.64 -9.53
N ARG A 790 -3.23 19.85 -10.06
CA ARG A 790 -3.86 18.92 -11.00
C ARG A 790 -3.15 18.87 -12.35
N VAL A 791 -2.61 19.99 -12.81
CA VAL A 791 -1.80 20.08 -14.03
C VAL A 791 -0.51 19.28 -13.84
N ALA A 792 0.19 19.50 -12.73
CA ALA A 792 1.40 18.76 -12.37
C ALA A 792 1.14 17.24 -12.30
N ASP A 793 0.09 16.81 -11.58
CA ASP A 793 -0.27 15.40 -11.45
C ASP A 793 -0.62 14.75 -12.79
N LYS A 794 -1.26 15.50 -13.69
CA LYS A 794 -1.63 15.02 -15.03
C LYS A 794 -0.41 14.87 -15.94
N ILE A 795 0.52 15.84 -15.90
CA ILE A 795 1.80 15.79 -16.62
C ILE A 795 2.60 14.55 -16.22
N LEU A 796 2.69 14.24 -14.92
CA LEU A 796 3.41 13.07 -14.42
C LEU A 796 2.77 11.74 -14.83
N LYS A 797 1.48 11.74 -15.19
CA LYS A 797 0.77 10.55 -15.70
C LYS A 797 0.87 10.39 -17.20
N PHE A 798 1.27 11.43 -17.94
CA PHE A 798 1.50 11.30 -19.37
C PHE A 798 2.70 10.40 -19.63
N LYS A 799 2.51 9.46 -20.56
CA LYS A 799 3.58 8.61 -21.06
C LYS A 799 4.05 9.17 -22.39
N ASP A 800 5.35 9.26 -22.59
CA ASP A 800 5.90 9.68 -23.87
C ASP A 800 5.77 8.51 -24.85
N LYS A 801 4.64 8.46 -25.53
CA LYS A 801 4.39 7.44 -26.55
C LYS A 801 5.23 7.64 -27.82
N SER A 802 5.94 8.78 -27.94
CA SER A 802 6.79 9.09 -29.11
C SER A 802 8.12 8.35 -29.13
N LYS A 803 8.42 7.58 -28.06
CA LYS A 803 9.42 6.52 -28.06
C LYS A 803 8.77 5.18 -27.71
N TYR A 804 8.89 4.25 -28.65
CA TYR A 804 9.61 2.99 -28.44
C TYR A 804 10.25 2.87 -27.06
N ASP A 805 9.91 1.79 -26.36
CA ASP A 805 10.57 1.34 -25.14
C ASP A 805 12.09 1.56 -25.24
N TYR A 806 12.65 2.39 -24.36
CA TYR A 806 14.01 2.96 -24.43
C TYR A 806 15.08 1.88 -24.61
N ASP A 807 14.77 0.67 -24.19
CA ASP A 807 15.62 -0.50 -24.28
C ASP A 807 15.85 -0.99 -25.74
N ILE A 808 14.98 -0.72 -26.72
CA ILE A 808 15.14 -1.23 -28.10
C ILE A 808 16.35 -0.67 -28.85
N GLU A 809 16.67 0.62 -28.66
CA GLU A 809 17.87 1.21 -29.29
C GLU A 809 19.16 0.59 -28.73
N ASN A 810 19.13 0.10 -27.48
CA ASN A 810 20.27 -0.55 -26.83
C ASN A 810 20.51 -2.00 -27.32
N PHE A 811 19.56 -2.59 -28.03
CA PHE A 811 19.60 -4.01 -28.45
C PHE A 811 20.25 -4.27 -29.82
N GLN A 812 20.84 -3.25 -30.48
CA GLN A 812 21.54 -3.37 -31.77
C GLN A 812 20.73 -4.13 -32.86
N LEU A 813 19.41 -3.91 -32.90
CA LEU A 813 18.52 -4.60 -33.84
C LEU A 813 18.72 -4.12 -35.28
N SER A 814 18.40 -5.00 -36.25
CA SER A 814 18.39 -4.62 -37.65
C SER A 814 17.27 -3.60 -37.92
N GLN A 815 17.42 -2.78 -38.97
CA GLN A 815 16.39 -1.81 -39.33
C GLN A 815 15.04 -2.48 -39.65
N ASP A 816 15.05 -3.68 -40.22
CA ASP A 816 13.83 -4.46 -40.51
C ASP A 816 13.12 -4.91 -39.22
N ASP A 817 13.88 -5.36 -38.22
CA ASP A 817 13.33 -5.75 -36.91
C ASP A 817 12.77 -4.56 -36.16
N ILE A 818 13.44 -3.41 -36.24
CA ILE A 818 12.93 -2.15 -35.70
C ILE A 818 11.60 -1.85 -36.37
N THR A 819 11.55 -1.83 -37.70
CA THR A 819 10.33 -1.55 -38.47
C THR A 819 9.18 -2.51 -38.15
N LYS A 820 9.46 -3.79 -37.93
CA LYS A 820 8.45 -4.78 -37.48
C LYS A 820 7.91 -4.47 -36.08
N TYR A 821 8.78 -4.12 -35.12
CA TYR A 821 8.34 -3.69 -33.79
C TYR A 821 7.50 -2.40 -33.84
N LYS A 822 7.91 -1.47 -34.71
CA LYS A 822 7.15 -0.25 -34.98
C LYS A 822 5.75 -0.53 -35.49
N ALA A 823 5.66 -1.37 -36.52
CA ALA A 823 4.40 -1.77 -37.09
C ALA A 823 3.52 -2.52 -36.08
N LEU A 824 4.13 -3.31 -35.18
CA LEU A 824 3.44 -3.99 -34.08
C LEU A 824 2.72 -3.01 -33.14
N ILE A 825 3.39 -1.94 -32.70
CA ILE A 825 2.76 -0.90 -31.87
C ILE A 825 1.67 -0.16 -32.65
N VAL A 826 1.93 0.21 -33.91
CA VAL A 826 0.94 0.92 -34.72
C VAL A 826 -0.31 0.08 -34.96
N LEU A 827 -0.17 -1.22 -35.24
CA LEU A 827 -1.31 -2.13 -35.40
C LEU A 827 -2.16 -2.18 -34.13
N ASP A 828 -1.55 -2.32 -32.96
CA ASP A 828 -2.26 -2.29 -31.67
C ASP A 828 -3.00 -0.97 -31.46
N GLU A 829 -2.32 0.16 -31.67
CA GLU A 829 -2.92 1.48 -31.48
C GLU A 829 -4.09 1.74 -32.45
N VAL A 830 -3.97 1.31 -33.71
CA VAL A 830 -5.00 1.47 -34.74
C VAL A 830 -6.20 0.57 -34.46
N GLU A 831 -5.99 -0.69 -34.09
CA GLU A 831 -7.07 -1.59 -33.65
C GLU A 831 -7.78 -1.05 -32.39
N ASN A 832 -7.04 -0.37 -31.51
CA ASN A 832 -7.56 0.35 -30.35
C ASN A 832 -8.02 1.80 -30.66
N LYS A 833 -8.40 2.08 -31.91
CA LYS A 833 -9.06 3.31 -32.39
C LYS A 833 -8.20 4.58 -32.43
N THR A 834 -6.86 4.47 -32.46
CA THR A 834 -5.98 5.61 -32.76
C THR A 834 -5.94 5.86 -34.27
N PRO A 835 -6.09 7.11 -34.75
CA PRO A 835 -5.98 7.39 -36.18
C PRO A 835 -4.61 6.96 -36.75
N LEU A 836 -4.62 6.22 -37.87
CA LEU A 836 -3.39 5.67 -38.49
C LEU A 836 -2.32 6.75 -38.72
N ASN A 837 -2.68 7.88 -39.31
CA ASN A 837 -1.70 8.96 -39.58
C ASN A 837 -1.03 9.48 -38.30
N LEU A 838 -1.78 9.55 -37.19
CA LEU A 838 -1.26 9.99 -35.90
C LEU A 838 -0.35 8.92 -35.29
N SER A 839 -0.76 7.65 -35.37
CA SER A 839 0.04 6.54 -34.86
C SER A 839 1.34 6.36 -35.66
N LEU A 840 1.30 6.42 -37.00
CA LEU A 840 2.51 6.38 -37.85
C LEU A 840 3.51 7.49 -37.48
N LEU A 841 3.01 8.70 -37.23
CA LEU A 841 3.82 9.85 -36.82
C LEU A 841 4.44 9.63 -35.43
N ASN A 842 3.61 9.29 -34.43
CA ASN A 842 4.05 9.06 -33.05
C ASN A 842 5.10 7.94 -32.98
N ASN A 843 4.91 6.91 -33.79
CA ASN A 843 5.74 5.73 -33.84
C ASN A 843 6.83 5.84 -34.92
N ASN A 844 7.05 6.99 -35.55
CA ASN A 844 8.15 7.22 -36.51
C ASN A 844 8.37 6.04 -37.49
N ILE A 845 7.29 5.57 -38.10
CA ILE A 845 7.27 4.54 -39.14
C ILE A 845 6.58 5.13 -40.37
N SER A 846 7.21 5.01 -41.53
CA SER A 846 6.63 5.53 -42.76
C SER A 846 5.41 4.71 -43.19
N LYS A 847 4.54 5.34 -43.98
CA LYS A 847 3.37 4.67 -44.55
C LYS A 847 3.75 3.45 -45.40
N ASP A 848 4.86 3.54 -46.14
CA ASP A 848 5.36 2.44 -46.97
C ASP A 848 5.92 1.29 -46.13
N GLU A 849 6.65 1.58 -45.06
CA GLU A 849 7.13 0.58 -44.10
C GLU A 849 5.97 -0.13 -43.40
N TYR A 850 4.97 0.62 -42.94
CA TYR A 850 3.77 0.04 -42.34
C TYR A 850 3.03 -0.84 -43.34
N LYS A 851 2.83 -0.35 -44.57
CA LYS A 851 2.14 -1.09 -45.63
C LYS A 851 2.82 -2.42 -45.94
N LYS A 852 4.16 -2.45 -46.04
CA LYS A 852 4.93 -3.68 -46.25
C LYS A 852 4.64 -4.75 -45.20
N ILE A 853 4.45 -4.36 -43.94
CA ILE A 853 4.13 -5.30 -42.86
C ILE A 853 2.66 -5.72 -42.94
N THR A 854 1.74 -4.79 -43.18
CA THR A 854 0.30 -5.08 -43.21
C THR A 854 -0.18 -5.86 -44.43
N ASP A 855 0.57 -5.81 -45.53
CA ASP A 855 0.34 -6.66 -46.71
C ASP A 855 0.58 -8.15 -46.37
N ILE A 856 1.34 -8.42 -45.30
CA ILE A 856 1.65 -9.77 -44.81
C ILE A 856 0.82 -10.12 -43.57
N TYR A 857 0.62 -9.17 -42.65
CA TYR A 857 -0.06 -9.38 -41.36
C TYR A 857 -1.18 -8.36 -41.18
N SER A 858 -2.42 -8.82 -41.34
CA SER A 858 -3.58 -7.92 -41.36
C SER A 858 -4.02 -7.45 -39.97
N THR A 859 -3.64 -8.16 -38.91
CA THR A 859 -4.00 -7.81 -37.53
C THR A 859 -2.80 -7.82 -36.59
N TYR A 860 -2.93 -7.12 -35.46
CA TYR A 860 -1.98 -7.15 -34.35
C TYR A 860 -1.73 -8.58 -33.84
N THR A 861 -2.78 -9.40 -33.79
CA THR A 861 -2.68 -10.82 -33.42
C THR A 861 -1.91 -11.64 -34.44
N ASP A 862 -2.12 -11.42 -35.73
CA ASP A 862 -1.39 -12.15 -36.79
C ASP A 862 0.12 -11.90 -36.70
N LEU A 863 0.52 -10.64 -36.50
CA LEU A 863 1.92 -10.28 -36.36
C LEU A 863 2.56 -10.91 -35.11
N ARG A 864 1.90 -10.84 -33.94
CA ARG A 864 2.38 -11.49 -32.71
C ARG A 864 2.52 -13.00 -32.86
N ALA A 865 1.54 -13.66 -33.49
CA ALA A 865 1.57 -15.09 -33.72
C ALA A 865 2.74 -15.50 -34.64
N SER A 866 3.01 -14.71 -35.69
CA SER A 866 4.16 -14.90 -36.57
C SER A 866 5.49 -14.75 -35.83
N MET A 867 5.58 -13.76 -34.94
CA MET A 867 6.77 -13.58 -34.11
C MET A 867 7.02 -14.75 -33.14
N LEU A 868 5.97 -15.24 -32.47
CA LEU A 868 6.07 -16.42 -31.61
C LEU A 868 6.46 -17.68 -32.41
N MET A 869 5.98 -17.80 -33.65
CA MET A 869 6.43 -18.84 -34.59
C MET A 869 7.92 -18.72 -34.92
N GLY A 870 8.39 -17.50 -35.19
CA GLY A 870 9.80 -17.19 -35.43
C GLY A 870 10.68 -17.53 -34.23
N PHE A 871 10.21 -17.25 -33.02
CA PHE A 871 10.89 -17.61 -31.78
C PHE A 871 11.18 -19.12 -31.70
N PHE A 872 10.16 -19.97 -31.84
CA PHE A 872 10.35 -21.43 -31.76
C PHE A 872 11.27 -21.96 -32.86
N LYS A 873 11.17 -21.43 -34.09
CA LYS A 873 12.10 -21.79 -35.18
C LYS A 873 13.56 -21.45 -34.85
N SER A 874 13.80 -20.24 -34.32
CA SER A 874 15.14 -19.82 -33.90
C SER A 874 15.66 -20.65 -32.73
N LEU A 875 14.81 -20.97 -31.78
CA LEU A 875 15.12 -21.86 -30.65
C LEU A 875 15.50 -23.26 -31.13
N ASP A 876 14.71 -23.84 -32.05
CA ASP A 876 14.96 -25.17 -32.62
C ASP A 876 16.32 -25.22 -33.32
N ASN A 877 16.61 -24.24 -34.16
CA ASN A 877 17.89 -24.10 -34.84
C ASN A 877 19.05 -23.96 -33.84
N TYR A 878 18.86 -23.19 -32.77
CA TYR A 878 19.88 -22.98 -31.75
C TYR A 878 20.19 -24.28 -30.99
N ILE A 879 19.16 -24.97 -30.48
CA ILE A 879 19.34 -26.22 -29.73
C ILE A 879 19.93 -27.33 -30.62
N CYS A 880 19.41 -27.50 -31.84
CA CYS A 880 19.86 -28.54 -32.75
C CYS A 880 21.19 -28.24 -33.45
N SER A 881 21.75 -27.03 -33.28
CA SER A 881 23.12 -26.75 -33.74
C SER A 881 24.17 -27.56 -32.99
N ASN A 882 23.82 -28.10 -31.80
CA ASN A 882 24.59 -29.10 -31.09
C ASN A 882 24.17 -30.51 -31.54
N THR A 883 25.12 -31.32 -31.99
CA THR A 883 24.87 -32.66 -32.58
C THR A 883 24.19 -33.64 -31.63
N LYS A 884 24.22 -33.39 -30.31
CA LYS A 884 23.54 -34.22 -29.30
C LYS A 884 22.02 -34.07 -29.30
N PHE A 885 21.49 -32.92 -29.71
CA PHE A 885 20.07 -32.63 -29.66
C PHE A 885 19.41 -32.85 -31.02
N LYS A 886 18.25 -33.53 -31.01
CA LYS A 886 17.44 -33.76 -32.21
C LYS A 886 16.01 -33.31 -31.97
N LEU A 887 15.50 -32.45 -32.84
CA LEU A 887 14.10 -32.05 -32.84
C LEU A 887 13.23 -33.28 -33.17
N VAL A 888 12.25 -33.59 -32.32
CA VAL A 888 11.35 -34.75 -32.52
C VAL A 888 9.90 -34.36 -32.76
N ASN A 889 9.63 -33.07 -32.97
CA ASN A 889 8.29 -32.50 -33.14
C ASN A 889 7.42 -33.23 -34.18
N ASP A 890 7.98 -33.65 -35.31
CA ASP A 890 7.20 -34.33 -36.36
C ASP A 890 6.79 -35.75 -35.94
N ASP A 891 7.66 -36.48 -35.25
CA ASP A 891 7.31 -37.77 -34.64
C ASP A 891 6.18 -37.61 -33.60
N ILE A 892 6.22 -36.54 -32.81
CA ILE A 892 5.18 -36.24 -31.80
C ILE A 892 3.84 -35.91 -32.48
N LYS A 893 3.84 -35.16 -33.58
CA LYS A 893 2.60 -34.84 -34.34
C LYS A 893 1.94 -36.10 -34.88
N GLU A 894 2.73 -37.02 -35.41
CA GLU A 894 2.24 -38.26 -36.02
C GLU A 894 1.68 -39.28 -35.01
N THR A 895 2.00 -39.13 -33.72
CA THR A 895 1.50 -40.01 -32.63
C THR A 895 0.22 -39.49 -31.95
N GLY A 896 -0.46 -38.49 -32.53
CA GLY A 896 -1.72 -37.94 -32.02
C GLY A 896 -1.56 -36.88 -30.92
N ASN A 897 -0.34 -36.46 -30.60
CA ASN A 897 -0.02 -35.41 -29.63
C ASN A 897 0.29 -34.05 -30.30
N ALA A 898 -0.22 -33.84 -31.52
CA ALA A 898 0.05 -32.63 -32.32
C ALA A 898 -0.34 -31.33 -31.61
N SER A 899 -1.28 -31.36 -30.66
CA SER A 899 -1.71 -30.19 -29.88
C SER A 899 -0.64 -29.60 -28.96
N TYR A 900 0.41 -30.38 -28.64
CA TYR A 900 1.52 -29.92 -27.81
C TYR A 900 2.68 -29.35 -28.64
N VAL A 901 2.63 -29.47 -29.95
CA VAL A 901 3.68 -28.96 -30.83
C VAL A 901 3.25 -27.62 -31.40
N TYR A 902 4.15 -26.64 -31.36
CA TYR A 902 3.85 -25.30 -31.86
C TYR A 902 3.49 -25.33 -33.37
N ASN A 903 2.43 -24.60 -33.74
CA ASN A 903 2.05 -24.34 -35.13
C ASN A 903 1.31 -23.00 -35.24
N GLU A 904 1.10 -22.52 -36.47
CA GLU A 904 0.53 -21.19 -36.70
C GLU A 904 -0.86 -21.03 -36.07
N THR A 905 -1.71 -22.07 -36.21
CA THR A 905 -3.05 -22.09 -35.64
C THR A 905 -3.02 -21.96 -34.12
N TYR A 906 -2.12 -22.67 -33.43
CA TYR A 906 -2.01 -22.58 -31.98
C TYR A 906 -1.42 -21.25 -31.51
N CYS A 907 -0.43 -20.69 -32.20
CA CYS A 907 0.08 -19.36 -31.88
C CYS A 907 -1.01 -18.28 -32.02
N LYS A 908 -1.82 -18.34 -33.08
CA LYS A 908 -2.94 -17.40 -33.28
C LYS A 908 -4.04 -17.56 -32.23
N ASN A 909 -4.50 -18.79 -32.01
CA ASN A 909 -5.53 -19.09 -31.03
C ASN A 909 -5.12 -18.68 -29.61
N TRP A 910 -3.83 -18.81 -29.30
CA TRP A 910 -3.28 -18.39 -28.02
C TRP A 910 -3.50 -16.90 -27.74
N PHE A 911 -3.08 -16.04 -28.67
CA PHE A 911 -3.26 -14.60 -28.53
C PHE A 911 -4.73 -14.20 -28.55
N ASN A 912 -5.54 -14.78 -29.42
CA ASN A 912 -6.99 -14.53 -29.45
C ASN A 912 -7.65 -14.84 -28.09
N ASN A 913 -7.28 -15.95 -27.45
CA ASN A 913 -7.78 -16.31 -26.13
C ASN A 913 -7.31 -15.32 -25.05
N LEU A 914 -6.03 -14.91 -25.11
CA LEU A 914 -5.45 -13.96 -24.17
C LEU A 914 -6.13 -12.59 -24.23
N ASP A 915 -6.40 -12.09 -25.44
CA ASP A 915 -6.99 -10.76 -25.64
C ASP A 915 -8.49 -10.75 -25.30
N GLN A 916 -9.22 -11.84 -25.57
CA GLN A 916 -10.66 -11.92 -25.30
C GLN A 916 -11.00 -12.12 -23.82
N ASN A 917 -10.12 -12.76 -23.05
CA ASN A 917 -10.35 -12.99 -21.63
C ASN A 917 -9.03 -13.17 -20.86
N PRO A 918 -8.49 -12.09 -20.27
CA PRO A 918 -7.21 -12.11 -19.54
C PRO A 918 -7.24 -12.97 -18.27
N ASN A 919 -8.42 -13.47 -17.87
CA ASN A 919 -8.65 -14.29 -16.69
C ASN A 919 -8.93 -15.78 -17.00
N LEU A 920 -8.79 -16.25 -18.25
CA LEU A 920 -9.06 -17.64 -18.63
C LEU A 920 -8.13 -18.66 -17.94
N PRO A 921 -8.63 -19.86 -17.57
CA PRO A 921 -7.78 -20.94 -17.08
C PRO A 921 -6.87 -21.49 -18.19
N LYS A 922 -5.59 -21.62 -17.83
CA LYS A 922 -4.37 -22.04 -18.55
C LYS A 922 -4.49 -23.36 -19.36
N LYS A 923 -5.25 -23.39 -20.46
CA LYS A 923 -5.56 -24.66 -21.17
C LYS A 923 -4.84 -24.93 -22.49
N GLN A 924 -4.10 -23.99 -23.06
CA GLN A 924 -3.24 -24.27 -24.22
C GLN A 924 -1.79 -24.32 -23.76
N LEU A 925 -1.07 -25.38 -24.14
CA LEU A 925 0.34 -25.59 -23.82
C LEU A 925 0.93 -26.20 -25.08
N PHE A 926 1.89 -25.51 -25.67
CA PHE A 926 2.58 -26.01 -26.85
C PHE A 926 4.01 -25.51 -26.87
N GLY A 927 4.86 -26.25 -27.56
CA GLY A 927 6.28 -26.01 -27.54
C GLY A 927 7.06 -26.89 -28.51
N SER A 928 8.37 -26.97 -28.25
CA SER A 928 9.30 -27.79 -29.00
C SER A 928 9.91 -28.88 -28.12
N PHE A 929 10.09 -30.07 -28.71
CA PHE A 929 10.62 -31.27 -28.06
C PHE A 929 11.95 -31.69 -28.67
N TYR A 930 12.91 -31.99 -27.79
CA TYR A 930 14.26 -32.36 -28.18
C TYR A 930 14.69 -33.66 -27.50
N TYR A 931 15.18 -34.59 -28.31
CA TYR A 931 15.87 -35.79 -27.85
C TYR A 931 17.36 -35.48 -27.67
N PHE A 932 17.93 -35.85 -26.53
CA PHE A 932 19.31 -35.50 -26.15
C PHE A 932 20.12 -36.72 -25.67
N GLU A 933 19.90 -37.87 -26.31
CA GLU A 933 20.54 -39.16 -25.97
C GLU A 933 20.10 -39.78 -24.62
N ASP A 934 18.99 -39.29 -24.06
CA ASP A 934 18.35 -39.85 -22.89
C ASP A 934 17.30 -40.90 -23.26
N ASP A 935 17.33 -42.07 -22.64
CA ASP A 935 16.44 -43.20 -22.95
C ASP A 935 15.03 -43.04 -22.36
N LYS A 936 14.80 -42.04 -21.50
CA LYS A 936 13.56 -41.91 -20.71
C LYS A 936 12.86 -40.57 -20.90
N TYR A 937 13.61 -39.48 -21.14
CA TYR A 937 13.08 -38.12 -21.18
C TYR A 937 13.42 -37.36 -22.47
N LEU A 938 12.50 -36.47 -22.85
CA LEU A 938 12.73 -35.40 -23.82
C LEU A 938 12.83 -34.07 -23.08
N LEU A 939 13.66 -33.16 -23.60
CA LEU A 939 13.65 -31.76 -23.21
C LEU A 939 12.48 -31.08 -23.93
N HIS A 940 11.68 -30.30 -23.20
CA HIS A 940 10.56 -29.54 -23.74
C HIS A 940 10.67 -28.07 -23.34
N VAL A 941 10.48 -27.19 -24.32
CA VAL A 941 10.40 -25.75 -24.10
C VAL A 941 9.01 -25.30 -24.54
N GLU A 942 8.20 -24.78 -23.62
CA GLU A 942 6.78 -24.48 -23.85
C GLU A 942 6.39 -23.06 -23.50
N ALA A 943 5.41 -22.54 -24.23
CA ALA A 943 4.70 -21.31 -23.90
C ALA A 943 3.43 -21.64 -23.10
N ALA A 944 3.27 -21.03 -21.93
CA ALA A 944 2.11 -21.19 -21.07
C ALA A 944 1.70 -19.90 -20.33
N THR A 945 0.41 -19.58 -20.35
CA THR A 945 -0.15 -18.29 -19.89
C THR A 945 0.51 -17.07 -20.56
N MET A 946 1.59 -16.55 -19.98
CA MET A 946 2.42 -15.47 -20.51
C MET A 946 3.92 -15.76 -20.32
N ASN A 947 4.24 -16.97 -19.83
CA ASN A 947 5.57 -17.39 -19.42
C ASN A 947 6.11 -18.46 -20.35
N LEU A 948 7.43 -18.55 -20.39
CA LEU A 948 8.13 -19.67 -21.01
C LEU A 948 8.56 -20.65 -19.91
N HIS A 949 8.35 -21.94 -20.16
CA HIS A 949 8.84 -23.01 -19.30
C HIS A 949 9.82 -23.89 -20.05
N ILE A 950 10.84 -24.37 -19.33
CA ILE A 950 11.81 -25.36 -19.82
C ILE A 950 11.76 -26.55 -18.88
N GLY A 951 11.65 -27.76 -19.41
CA GLY A 951 11.54 -28.95 -18.58
C GLY A 951 11.66 -30.26 -19.31
N PHE A 952 11.31 -31.32 -18.60
CA PHE A 952 11.43 -32.69 -19.08
C PHE A 952 10.07 -33.37 -19.14
N VAL A 953 9.91 -34.25 -20.13
CA VAL A 953 8.72 -35.07 -20.33
C VAL A 953 9.10 -36.51 -20.61
N LYS A 954 8.39 -37.45 -20.00
CA LYS A 954 8.57 -38.88 -20.24
C LYS A 954 8.15 -39.23 -21.66
N TYR A 955 8.91 -40.12 -22.30
CA TYR A 955 8.54 -40.64 -23.61
C TYR A 955 8.75 -42.15 -23.71
N THR A 956 8.21 -42.73 -24.78
CA THR A 956 8.54 -44.08 -25.25
C THR A 956 8.68 -44.08 -26.78
N LYS A 957 9.37 -45.07 -27.34
CA LYS A 957 9.46 -45.26 -28.80
C LYS A 957 8.47 -46.34 -29.25
N GLN A 958 7.52 -45.98 -30.10
CA GLN A 958 6.60 -46.92 -30.74
C GLN A 958 6.88 -46.91 -32.26
N ASN A 959 7.23 -48.06 -32.82
CA ASN A 959 7.63 -48.19 -34.24
C ASN A 959 8.72 -47.20 -34.67
N GLY A 960 9.69 -46.93 -33.79
CA GLY A 960 10.78 -45.98 -34.03
C GLY A 960 10.43 -44.50 -33.81
N LYS A 961 9.16 -44.15 -33.54
CA LYS A 961 8.71 -42.77 -33.33
C LYS A 961 8.52 -42.44 -31.85
N PHE A 962 8.78 -41.18 -31.48
CA PHE A 962 8.61 -40.69 -30.12
C PHE A 962 7.13 -40.51 -29.79
N LYS A 963 6.70 -41.05 -28.65
CA LYS A 963 5.37 -40.86 -28.10
C LYS A 963 5.48 -40.38 -26.66
N LEU A 964 4.80 -39.28 -26.35
CA LEU A 964 4.80 -38.71 -25.01
C LEU A 964 3.98 -39.56 -24.05
N LEU A 965 4.50 -39.72 -22.85
CA LEU A 965 3.84 -40.38 -21.75
C LEU A 965 3.63 -39.39 -20.61
N LYS A 966 2.61 -39.68 -19.81
CA LYS A 966 2.36 -38.94 -18.58
C LYS A 966 3.44 -39.30 -17.56
N SER A 967 4.16 -38.31 -17.04
CA SER A 967 5.16 -38.56 -15.99
C SER A 967 4.48 -38.97 -14.68
N ASP A 968 5.17 -39.76 -13.87
CA ASP A 968 4.79 -40.15 -12.51
C ASP A 968 5.71 -39.52 -11.44
N GLU A 969 5.50 -39.82 -10.16
CA GLU A 969 6.35 -39.29 -9.08
C GLU A 969 7.78 -39.88 -9.12
N GLY A 970 7.93 -41.12 -9.58
CA GLY A 970 9.26 -41.72 -9.77
C GLY A 970 10.04 -41.00 -10.87
N ASP A 971 9.37 -40.55 -11.93
CA ASP A 971 9.99 -39.72 -12.95
C ASP A 971 10.45 -38.37 -12.40
N LYS A 972 9.63 -37.74 -11.56
CA LYS A 972 9.97 -36.47 -10.93
C LYS A 972 11.21 -36.60 -10.05
N GLU A 973 11.30 -37.65 -9.24
CA GLU A 973 12.48 -37.93 -8.41
C GLU A 973 13.72 -38.17 -9.27
N ASP A 974 13.60 -39.01 -10.31
CA ASP A 974 14.68 -39.32 -11.25
C ASP A 974 15.18 -38.07 -11.99
N ILE A 975 14.26 -37.24 -12.52
CA ILE A 975 14.62 -35.99 -13.20
C ILE A 975 15.29 -35.01 -12.21
N LYS A 976 14.78 -34.92 -10.98
CA LYS A 976 15.35 -34.06 -9.94
C LYS A 976 16.77 -34.48 -9.57
N GLU A 977 17.00 -35.78 -9.45
CA GLU A 977 18.32 -36.32 -9.15
C GLU A 977 19.29 -36.15 -10.32
N ARG A 978 18.86 -36.44 -11.55
CA ARG A 978 19.72 -36.45 -12.74
C ARG A 978 20.02 -35.07 -13.30
N PHE A 979 19.05 -34.15 -13.27
CA PHE A 979 19.14 -32.88 -14.00
C PHE A 979 19.06 -31.64 -13.11
N SER A 980 18.23 -31.63 -12.05
CA SER A 980 18.13 -30.46 -11.17
C SER A 980 19.38 -30.27 -10.31
N LYS A 981 19.99 -31.35 -9.80
CA LYS A 981 21.25 -31.25 -9.02
C LYS A 981 22.41 -30.67 -9.85
N LYS A 982 22.50 -31.02 -11.14
CA LYS A 982 23.58 -30.57 -12.04
C LYS A 982 23.45 -29.09 -12.41
N THR A 983 22.22 -28.63 -12.65
CA THR A 983 21.95 -27.25 -13.10
C THR A 983 21.78 -26.25 -11.95
N HIS A 984 21.58 -26.71 -10.72
CA HIS A 984 21.19 -25.90 -9.55
C HIS A 984 19.87 -25.13 -9.74
N LEU A 985 19.04 -25.52 -10.71
CA LEU A 985 17.75 -24.90 -11.00
C LEU A 985 16.60 -25.67 -10.32
N VAL A 986 15.60 -24.95 -9.81
CA VAL A 986 14.48 -25.52 -9.06
C VAL A 986 13.32 -25.85 -9.99
N PHE A 987 13.31 -27.06 -10.54
CA PHE A 987 12.22 -27.58 -11.36
C PHE A 987 10.96 -27.82 -10.52
N GLU A 988 9.81 -27.47 -11.08
CA GLU A 988 8.48 -27.62 -10.51
C GLU A 988 7.70 -28.66 -11.31
N TYR A 989 7.03 -29.57 -10.60
CA TYR A 989 6.15 -30.54 -11.22
C TYR A 989 4.80 -29.88 -11.54
N ARG A 990 4.49 -29.75 -12.82
CA ARG A 990 3.24 -29.16 -13.31
C ARG A 990 2.19 -30.24 -13.48
N THR A 991 1.04 -30.06 -12.85
CA THR A 991 -0.04 -31.06 -12.86
C THR A 991 -0.91 -31.02 -14.12
N TRP A 992 -0.74 -30.01 -14.97
CA TRP A 992 -1.43 -29.86 -16.26
C TRP A 992 -0.64 -30.49 -17.42
N GLY A 993 -1.32 -30.79 -18.54
CA GLY A 993 -0.72 -31.43 -19.71
C GLY A 993 -0.27 -32.87 -19.43
N LEU A 994 0.97 -33.21 -19.78
CA LEU A 994 1.56 -34.55 -19.64
C LEU A 994 2.27 -34.77 -18.29
N LYS A 995 1.94 -33.96 -17.28
CA LYS A 995 2.65 -33.90 -15.99
C LYS A 995 4.13 -33.58 -16.17
N TRP A 996 4.38 -32.38 -16.65
CA TRP A 996 5.71 -31.89 -16.99
C TRP A 996 6.52 -31.58 -15.73
N PHE A 997 7.83 -31.74 -15.79
CA PHE A 997 8.73 -31.24 -14.75
C PHE A 997 9.53 -30.06 -15.31
N THR A 998 9.11 -28.83 -15.01
CA THR A 998 9.58 -27.62 -15.69
C THR A 998 9.93 -26.50 -14.71
N ILE A 999 10.80 -25.57 -15.11
CA ILE A 999 11.04 -24.30 -14.41
C ILE A 999 10.26 -23.17 -15.08
N ASP A 1000 9.91 -22.12 -14.32
CA ASP A 1000 9.48 -20.85 -14.91
C ASP A 1000 10.70 -20.00 -15.25
N CYS A 1001 10.81 -19.58 -16.51
CA CYS A 1001 11.99 -18.87 -17.00
C CYS A 1001 11.80 -17.35 -17.02
N ALA A 1002 10.64 -16.86 -17.48
CA ALA A 1002 10.30 -15.43 -17.55
C ALA A 1002 8.92 -15.22 -18.21
N LYS A 1003 8.32 -14.05 -17.95
CA LYS A 1003 7.21 -13.49 -18.73
C LYS A 1003 7.72 -12.93 -20.07
N MET A 1004 7.36 -13.56 -21.20
CA MET A 1004 7.92 -13.22 -22.53
C MET A 1004 6.87 -12.70 -23.53
N ILE A 1005 5.58 -12.98 -23.35
CA ILE A 1005 4.61 -12.94 -24.47
C ILE A 1005 4.05 -11.52 -24.79
N ASP A 1006 4.50 -10.48 -24.07
CA ASP A 1006 4.19 -9.08 -24.38
C ASP A 1006 5.27 -8.47 -25.27
N PHE A 1007 5.11 -8.59 -26.58
CA PHE A 1007 6.10 -8.14 -27.58
C PHE A 1007 6.12 -6.63 -27.80
N THR A 1008 5.26 -5.85 -27.12
CA THR A 1008 5.36 -4.38 -27.05
C THR A 1008 6.38 -3.91 -26.02
N LYS A 1009 6.98 -4.83 -25.28
CA LYS A 1009 8.12 -4.56 -24.40
C LYS A 1009 9.40 -4.93 -25.13
N ALA A 1010 10.35 -4.00 -25.18
CA ALA A 1010 11.63 -4.13 -25.84
C ALA A 1010 12.38 -5.41 -25.46
N LYS A 1011 12.48 -5.68 -24.16
CA LYS A 1011 13.20 -6.85 -23.63
C LYS A 1011 12.61 -8.18 -24.12
N ASN A 1012 11.29 -8.23 -24.33
CA ASN A 1012 10.60 -9.41 -24.85
C ASN A 1012 10.77 -9.53 -26.36
N TYR A 1013 10.68 -8.41 -27.08
CA TYR A 1013 10.92 -8.36 -28.53
C TYR A 1013 12.33 -8.84 -28.89
N PHE A 1014 13.36 -8.35 -28.19
CA PHE A 1014 14.75 -8.76 -28.36
C PHE A 1014 14.95 -10.27 -28.16
N THR A 1015 14.21 -10.85 -27.20
CA THR A 1015 14.31 -12.29 -26.92
C THR A 1015 13.92 -13.14 -28.12
N ILE A 1016 13.06 -12.63 -29.00
CA ILE A 1016 12.65 -13.31 -30.23
C ILE A 1016 13.60 -13.03 -31.40
N THR A 1017 13.97 -11.78 -31.60
CA THR A 1017 14.75 -11.36 -32.78
C THR A 1017 16.24 -11.69 -32.66
N ASN A 1018 16.78 -11.78 -31.45
CA ASN A 1018 18.17 -12.17 -31.21
C ASN A 1018 18.28 -13.14 -30.01
N PHE A 1019 17.75 -14.34 -30.21
CA PHE A 1019 17.66 -15.36 -29.16
C PHE A 1019 19.01 -15.67 -28.50
N LYS A 1020 20.11 -15.75 -29.27
CA LYS A 1020 21.45 -16.09 -28.77
C LYS A 1020 21.95 -15.08 -27.73
N GLN A 1021 21.63 -13.80 -27.89
CA GLN A 1021 22.03 -12.74 -26.96
C GLN A 1021 20.98 -12.46 -25.89
N SER A 1022 19.79 -13.06 -26.00
CA SER A 1022 18.70 -12.86 -25.04
C SER A 1022 19.10 -13.25 -23.62
N ILE A 1023 18.47 -12.60 -22.65
CA ILE A 1023 18.67 -12.93 -21.24
C ILE A 1023 18.27 -14.38 -20.96
N LEU A 1024 17.22 -14.85 -21.63
CA LEU A 1024 16.74 -16.23 -21.51
C LEU A 1024 17.82 -17.24 -21.90
N ASN A 1025 18.53 -17.00 -23.00
CA ASN A 1025 19.62 -17.85 -23.42
C ASN A 1025 20.83 -17.76 -22.45
N THR A 1026 21.29 -16.54 -22.16
CA THR A 1026 22.53 -16.31 -21.40
C THR A 1026 22.43 -16.68 -19.93
N THR A 1027 21.23 -16.64 -19.34
CA THR A 1027 21.05 -16.89 -17.91
C THR A 1027 20.51 -18.27 -17.58
N ILE A 1028 19.70 -18.87 -18.46
CA ILE A 1028 18.95 -20.10 -18.18
C ILE A 1028 19.25 -21.19 -19.22
N LEU A 1029 18.84 -21.01 -20.48
CA LEU A 1029 18.81 -22.13 -21.44
C LEU A 1029 20.21 -22.67 -21.75
N SER A 1030 21.19 -21.81 -22.03
CA SER A 1030 22.55 -22.27 -22.34
C SER A 1030 23.19 -23.07 -21.20
N LYS A 1031 22.89 -22.73 -19.94
CA LYS A 1031 23.36 -23.49 -18.77
C LYS A 1031 22.74 -24.89 -18.73
N ILE A 1032 21.44 -24.98 -18.99
CA ILE A 1032 20.74 -26.28 -19.06
C ILE A 1032 21.33 -27.13 -20.18
N LEU A 1033 21.49 -26.57 -21.38
CA LEU A 1033 22.02 -27.30 -22.54
C LEU A 1033 23.49 -27.73 -22.38
N ASN A 1034 24.30 -27.02 -21.59
CA ASN A 1034 25.69 -27.39 -21.35
C ASN A 1034 25.83 -28.54 -20.32
N GLU A 1035 24.89 -28.65 -19.38
CA GLU A 1035 24.86 -29.71 -18.35
C GLU A 1035 24.26 -31.03 -18.86
N LEU A 1036 23.41 -30.95 -19.91
CA LEU A 1036 22.85 -32.08 -20.64
C LEU A 1036 23.83 -32.57 -21.73
#